data_AF-A0A183HZA9-F1
#
_entry.id   AF-A0A183HZA9-F1
#
_cell.length_a   1.000
_cell.length_b   1.000
_cell.length_c   1.000
_cell.angle_alpha   90.00
_cell.angle_beta   90.00
_cell.angle_gamma   90.00
#
_symmetry.space_group_name_H-M   'P 1'
#
loop_
_entity.id
_entity.type
_entity.pdbx_description
1 polymer ?
#
loop_
_entity_poly.entity_id
_entity_poly.type
_entity_poly.pdbx_seq_one_letter_code
_entity_poly.pdbx_strand_id
1 'polypeptide(L)'
;MQQKDRLLIESSVIALPGCRDRTGSPLLFINFMDGNSKQLSVKRVNAPSYEELTSVISYLSQIPGENVRKLGFTIVIDGRKAIIKHVRGALRACQQALYRQIRFVLVIQPEKFLDQQKLNFELIKEAYQFKCTLISLHKLSRFVDVAQLPDVLGGTLHYDPYSWILLRQKLENYVKRANSWIENNKRLDSAIHTTSNQSALEEDSFNSSELLKAGNDLFDELTQNSGMRAVKKSVNVDWDSAAQNVDLLMKQIKNIQKRIEVMEHREERNASLKVLEDHTEGVHNLVNWILNAGERWLLTLHEIGESYDDAKQLLKEHNELEGKSIDLEEQSRELIAVGHDLQREFPKHTVALQQNIDSVQQLVRAFCTRVVRQKKVALRSVNFYRMLADFSRKTNLLLESLCTNVKAIDIATAEKERNEMESKVDEMEKIYHDMIISGISFIDELCIYESNSVGRPITRDYSAGIVHIREILEESRGRRRRCQNLADVRRLKIHQLLQLYTCEEDGQQAVLWIEELYETLVNGYDETLYDFKQLYLMQENRIKLEKTARSTYKYGKQLCQVVLVLRRSLRMEVQPGLKLNQKLESIWGKFCFALNEKETKLGIIGAFHSTIQKVSERLDELVLRLDGEAFEKRLEETSLQSFTDEKRSIANDIHELKQISDILIQELNNKISRSRSNTEISWVRALNEIQRKFDEIKRKQNKLEKIRKIKNIAI
;
A
#
# COMPACT_ATOMS: atom_id res chain seq x y z
N MET A 1 3.09 67.10 45.95
CA MET A 1 2.39 68.23 46.62
C MET A 1 0.93 67.86 46.96
N GLN A 2 0.41 68.14 48.16
CA GLN A 2 -1.01 67.91 48.46
C GLN A 2 -1.89 69.04 47.89
N GLN A 3 -3.18 68.76 47.65
CA GLN A 3 -4.10 69.74 47.05
C GLN A 3 -4.32 70.98 47.94
N LYS A 4 -4.25 70.82 49.27
CA LYS A 4 -4.33 71.93 50.23
C LYS A 4 -3.07 72.80 50.22
N ASP A 5 -1.88 72.21 50.09
CA ASP A 5 -0.61 72.94 49.97
C ASP A 5 -0.59 73.80 48.70
N ARG A 6 -1.11 73.27 47.59
CA ARG A 6 -1.21 73.96 46.30
C ARG A 6 -2.00 75.26 46.42
N LEU A 7 -3.15 75.23 47.09
CA LEU A 7 -4.03 76.41 47.25
C LEU A 7 -3.32 77.56 47.97
N LEU A 8 -2.46 77.28 48.94
CA LEU A 8 -1.70 78.30 49.67
C LEU A 8 -0.60 78.94 48.83
N ILE A 9 0.06 78.15 47.97
CA ILE A 9 1.07 78.67 47.05
C ILE A 9 0.39 79.49 45.95
N GLU A 10 -0.69 78.95 45.35
CA GLU A 10 -1.46 79.60 44.27
C GLU A 10 -2.03 80.95 44.71
N SER A 11 -2.53 81.03 45.95
CA SER A 11 -3.01 82.27 46.56
C SER A 11 -1.90 83.22 47.03
N SER A 12 -0.62 82.93 46.73
CA SER A 12 0.54 83.74 47.13
C SER A 12 0.70 83.97 48.64
N VAL A 13 0.06 83.12 49.46
CA VAL A 13 0.17 83.17 50.92
C VAL A 13 1.54 82.67 51.38
N ILE A 14 2.11 81.71 50.64
CA ILE A 14 3.47 81.24 50.86
C ILE A 14 4.17 80.99 49.53
N ALA A 15 5.45 81.32 49.45
CA ALA A 15 6.24 81.08 48.26
C ALA A 15 7.66 80.65 48.61
N LEU A 16 8.18 79.69 47.85
CA LEU A 16 9.62 79.39 47.76
C LEU A 16 10.03 79.55 46.29
N PRO A 17 10.27 80.78 45.83
CA PRO A 17 10.59 81.05 44.42
C PRO A 17 11.91 80.42 43.95
N GLY A 18 12.74 79.94 44.87
CA GLY A 18 14.08 79.42 44.59
C GLY A 18 15.18 80.47 44.72
N CYS A 19 14.88 81.62 45.31
CA CYS A 19 15.84 82.68 45.55
C CYS A 19 16.62 82.49 46.86
N ARG A 20 17.70 83.27 47.01
CA ARG A 20 18.67 83.20 48.11
C ARG A 20 18.88 84.54 48.77
N ASP A 21 19.15 84.52 50.07
CA ASP A 21 19.69 85.69 50.76
C ASP A 21 21.16 85.92 50.38
N ARG A 22 21.76 87.02 50.86
CA ARG A 22 23.17 87.37 50.56
C ARG A 22 24.19 86.32 51.00
N THR A 23 23.78 85.37 51.82
CA THR A 23 24.62 84.31 52.37
C THR A 23 24.31 82.93 51.77
N GLY A 24 23.49 82.88 50.71
CA GLY A 24 23.14 81.67 49.98
C GLY A 24 22.03 80.83 50.61
N SER A 25 21.38 81.31 51.67
CA SER A 25 20.29 80.59 52.35
C SER A 25 18.98 80.71 51.56
N PRO A 26 18.18 79.63 51.45
CA PRO A 26 16.92 79.63 50.71
C PRO A 26 15.88 80.56 51.36
N LEU A 27 15.19 81.32 50.52
CA LEU A 27 14.21 82.32 50.95
C LEU A 27 12.78 81.80 50.87
N LEU A 28 12.12 81.75 52.02
CA LEU A 28 10.70 81.42 52.13
C LEU A 28 9.91 82.69 52.46
N PHE A 29 8.95 83.04 51.60
CA PHE A 29 8.08 84.19 51.83
C PHE A 29 6.75 83.74 52.37
N ILE A 30 6.26 84.41 53.40
CA ILE A 30 4.90 84.25 53.92
C ILE A 30 4.22 85.60 53.85
N ASN A 31 3.09 85.67 53.15
CA ASN A 31 2.31 86.86 52.94
C ASN A 31 0.91 86.69 53.53
N PHE A 32 0.28 87.81 53.89
CA PHE A 32 -1.08 87.84 54.40
C PHE A 32 -1.93 88.79 53.56
N MET A 33 -3.10 88.33 53.15
CA MET A 33 -4.04 89.14 52.36
C MET A 33 -4.83 90.10 53.27
N ASP A 34 -5.19 91.26 52.72
CA ASP A 34 -6.06 92.24 53.39
C ASP A 34 -7.47 91.68 53.56
N GLY A 35 -8.01 91.71 54.78
CA GLY A 35 -9.38 91.29 55.06
C GLY A 35 -10.48 92.15 54.39
N ASN A 36 -10.11 93.26 53.74
CA ASN A 36 -11.03 94.24 53.17
C ASN A 36 -10.95 94.43 51.64
N SER A 37 -10.16 93.65 50.90
CA SER A 37 -10.10 93.79 49.43
C SER A 37 -11.24 93.02 48.74
N LYS A 38 -12.25 93.74 48.25
CA LYS A 38 -13.18 93.23 47.21
C LYS A 38 -12.46 93.28 45.85
N GLN A 39 -11.72 92.23 45.51
CA GLN A 39 -11.33 91.97 44.13
C GLN A 39 -11.46 90.48 43.79
N LEU A 40 -11.76 90.24 42.52
CA LEU A 40 -12.56 89.15 41.97
C LEU A 40 -11.96 87.73 42.04
N SER A 41 -12.89 86.77 42.13
CA SER A 41 -12.85 85.41 41.57
C SER A 41 -11.83 84.36 42.06
N VAL A 42 -11.25 84.52 43.26
CA VAL A 42 -10.59 83.39 43.96
C VAL A 42 -11.33 83.15 45.27
N LYS A 43 -11.73 81.89 45.54
CA LYS A 43 -12.38 81.47 46.79
C LYS A 43 -11.68 82.13 47.99
N ARG A 44 -12.43 82.81 48.86
CA ARG A 44 -11.89 83.44 50.09
C ARG A 44 -11.07 82.39 50.84
N VAL A 45 -9.74 82.52 50.78
CA VAL A 45 -8.85 81.76 51.65
C VAL A 45 -8.95 82.46 53.00
N ASN A 46 -9.67 81.85 53.94
CA ASN A 46 -9.57 82.23 55.34
C ASN A 46 -8.09 82.19 55.75
N ALA A 47 -7.68 83.03 56.70
CA ALA A 47 -6.28 83.04 57.17
C ALA A 47 -5.83 81.60 57.45
N PRO A 48 -4.69 81.16 56.88
CA PRO A 48 -4.33 79.76 56.84
C PRO A 48 -4.16 79.23 58.27
N SER A 49 -4.65 78.02 58.52
CA SER A 49 -4.47 77.38 59.81
C SER A 49 -3.00 77.05 60.06
N TYR A 50 -2.63 76.86 61.33
CA TYR A 50 -1.29 76.44 61.72
C TYR A 50 -0.88 75.12 61.04
N GLU A 51 -1.79 74.17 60.91
CA GLU A 51 -1.53 72.85 60.30
C GLU A 51 -1.29 72.98 58.79
N GLU A 52 -2.10 73.77 58.09
CA GLU A 52 -1.95 74.00 56.65
C GLU A 52 -0.63 74.70 56.33
N LEU A 53 -0.23 75.73 57.10
CA LEU A 53 1.08 76.36 56.97
C LEU A 53 2.21 75.37 57.27
N THR A 54 2.09 74.56 58.32
CA THR A 54 3.13 73.57 58.67
C THR A 54 3.31 72.53 57.55
N SER A 55 2.20 72.05 56.96
CA SER A 55 2.22 71.10 55.83
C SER A 55 2.93 71.66 54.61
N VAL A 56 2.52 72.84 54.12
CA VAL A 56 3.11 73.45 52.93
C VAL A 56 4.57 73.85 53.15
N ILE A 57 4.94 74.34 54.35
CA ILE A 57 6.34 74.63 54.69
C ILE A 57 7.16 73.33 54.67
N SER A 58 6.62 72.23 55.22
CA SER A 58 7.30 70.93 55.24
C SER A 58 7.47 70.33 53.83
N TYR A 59 6.55 70.61 52.91
CA TYR A 59 6.71 70.24 51.50
C TYR A 59 7.76 71.13 50.81
N LEU A 60 7.65 72.46 50.94
CA LEU A 60 8.59 73.40 50.31
C LEU A 60 10.01 73.23 50.84
N SER A 61 10.18 72.88 52.12
CA SER A 61 11.50 72.65 52.71
C SER A 61 12.26 71.49 52.07
N GLN A 62 11.57 70.56 51.42
CA GLN A 62 12.19 69.43 50.73
C GLN A 62 12.76 69.80 49.35
N ILE A 63 12.41 70.98 48.82
CA ILE A 63 12.76 71.40 47.45
C ILE A 63 14.24 71.75 47.31
N PRO A 64 14.85 72.58 48.18
CA PRO A 64 16.26 72.87 48.06
C PRO A 64 17.09 71.62 48.31
N GLY A 65 18.18 71.47 47.55
CA GLY A 65 19.13 70.37 47.74
C GLY A 65 19.71 70.34 49.15
N GLU A 66 20.13 69.17 49.62
CA GLU A 66 20.58 68.95 51.00
C GLU A 66 21.69 69.93 51.44
N ASN A 67 22.64 70.22 50.55
CA ASN A 67 23.73 71.16 50.80
C ASN A 67 23.23 72.60 51.03
N VAL A 68 22.15 72.99 50.34
CA VAL A 68 21.53 74.31 50.48
C VAL A 68 20.70 74.37 51.77
N ARG A 69 19.97 73.29 52.12
CA ARG A 69 19.19 73.23 53.37
C ARG A 69 20.06 73.36 54.62
N LYS A 70 21.30 72.84 54.58
CA LYS A 70 22.28 72.95 55.67
C LYS A 70 22.65 74.41 56.01
N LEU A 71 22.47 75.35 55.08
CA LEU A 71 22.68 76.79 55.32
C LEU A 71 21.56 77.42 56.18
N GLY A 72 20.45 76.70 56.38
CA GLY A 72 19.25 77.18 57.06
C GLY A 72 18.43 78.15 56.19
N PHE A 73 17.12 78.15 56.37
CA PHE A 73 16.16 78.99 55.67
C PHE A 73 16.13 80.40 56.26
N THR A 74 16.04 81.37 55.36
CA THR A 74 15.72 82.75 55.69
C THR A 74 14.25 82.98 55.38
N ILE A 75 13.47 83.33 56.40
CA ILE A 75 12.01 83.46 56.26
C ILE A 75 11.65 84.94 56.27
N VAL A 76 10.95 85.38 55.24
CA VAL A 76 10.46 86.76 55.14
C VAL A 76 8.95 86.74 55.30
N ILE A 77 8.46 87.28 56.41
CA ILE A 77 7.04 87.39 56.70
C ILE A 77 6.61 88.83 56.41
N ASP A 78 5.74 89.03 55.42
CA ASP A 78 5.16 90.34 55.14
C ASP A 78 4.07 90.66 56.16
N GLY A 79 4.47 91.33 57.24
CA GLY A 79 3.58 91.72 58.32
C GLY A 79 2.72 92.94 58.01
N ARG A 80 2.89 93.63 56.86
CA ARG A 80 2.23 94.93 56.59
C ARG A 80 0.70 94.88 56.69
N LYS A 81 0.12 93.75 56.31
CA LYS A 81 -1.34 93.50 56.25
C LYS A 81 -1.78 92.45 57.27
N ALA A 82 -0.91 92.05 58.20
CA ALA A 82 -1.12 90.92 59.07
C ALA A 82 -1.60 91.33 60.48
N ILE A 83 -2.53 90.57 61.04
CA ILE A 83 -2.87 90.65 62.48
C ILE A 83 -1.85 89.81 63.26
N ILE A 84 -1.46 90.28 64.45
CA ILE A 84 -0.42 89.66 65.30
C ILE A 84 -0.63 88.15 65.56
N LYS A 85 -1.89 87.70 65.65
CA LYS A 85 -2.26 86.27 65.80
C LYS A 85 -1.75 85.43 64.63
N HIS A 86 -1.86 85.92 63.40
CA HIS A 86 -1.43 85.21 62.19
C HIS A 86 0.09 85.18 62.06
N VAL A 87 0.78 86.27 62.42
CA VAL A 87 2.25 86.31 62.48
C VAL A 87 2.77 85.30 63.50
N ARG A 88 2.17 85.22 64.70
CA ARG A 88 2.51 84.20 65.71
C ARG A 88 2.25 82.78 65.20
N GLY A 89 1.14 82.57 64.48
CA GLY A 89 0.81 81.31 63.83
C GLY A 89 1.86 80.89 62.80
N ALA A 90 2.29 81.80 61.94
CA ALA A 90 3.34 81.57 60.95
C ALA A 90 4.70 81.28 61.60
N LEU A 91 5.12 82.07 62.60
CA LEU A 91 6.37 81.82 63.34
C LEU A 91 6.38 80.43 64.01
N ARG A 92 5.24 80.02 64.60
CA ARG A 92 5.08 78.68 65.19
C ARG A 92 5.16 77.59 64.12
N ALA A 93 4.48 77.77 62.98
CA ALA A 93 4.51 76.82 61.88
C ALA A 93 5.92 76.67 61.29
N CYS A 94 6.64 77.79 61.12
CA CYS A 94 8.04 77.78 60.74
C CYS A 94 8.91 77.00 61.72
N GLN A 95 8.80 77.25 63.04
CA GLN A 95 9.58 76.51 64.05
C GLN A 95 9.35 75.00 63.96
N GLN A 96 8.10 74.59 63.76
CA GLN A 96 7.73 73.18 63.68
C GLN A 96 8.25 72.53 62.39
N ALA A 97 7.98 73.13 61.23
CA ALA A 97 8.31 72.56 59.93
C ALA A 97 9.80 72.68 59.57
N LEU A 98 10.49 73.68 60.11
CA LEU A 98 11.90 73.97 59.85
C LEU A 98 12.73 73.90 61.13
N TYR A 99 12.41 72.97 62.04
CA TYR A 99 13.13 72.81 63.30
C TYR A 99 14.65 72.71 63.07
N ARG A 100 15.42 73.59 63.74
CA ARG A 100 16.89 73.76 63.57
C ARG A 100 17.38 74.06 62.15
N GLN A 101 16.46 74.36 61.23
CA GLN A 101 16.75 74.71 59.84
C GLN A 101 16.38 76.16 59.55
N ILE A 102 16.12 77.00 60.56
CA ILE A 102 15.88 78.44 60.38
C ILE A 102 17.17 79.18 60.71
N ARG A 103 17.68 79.93 59.75
CA ARG A 103 18.83 80.80 59.95
C ARG A 103 18.40 82.11 60.62
N PHE A 104 17.42 82.78 60.03
CA PHE A 104 16.78 83.94 60.63
C PHE A 104 15.41 84.21 60.01
N VAL A 105 14.57 84.92 60.74
CA VAL A 105 13.25 85.37 60.30
C VAL A 105 13.21 86.89 60.28
N LEU A 106 12.77 87.45 59.16
CA LEU A 106 12.51 88.87 58.97
C LEU A 106 11.02 89.10 58.93
N VAL A 107 10.50 89.91 59.84
CA VAL A 107 9.10 90.33 59.82
C VAL A 107 9.04 91.78 59.38
N ILE A 108 8.35 92.04 58.27
CA ILE A 108 8.19 93.40 57.74
C ILE A 108 7.12 94.12 58.56
N GLN A 109 7.48 95.26 59.15
CA GLN A 109 6.59 96.04 60.00
C GLN A 109 5.40 96.65 59.22
N PRO A 110 4.19 96.72 59.82
CA PRO A 110 3.09 97.56 59.34
C PRO A 110 3.45 99.05 59.32
N GLU A 111 2.86 99.82 58.40
CA GLU A 111 3.11 101.27 58.30
C GLU A 111 2.63 102.04 59.54
N LYS A 112 1.60 101.56 60.24
CA LYS A 112 1.04 102.16 61.47
C LYS A 112 1.26 101.25 62.68
N PHE A 113 2.52 101.00 63.02
CA PHE A 113 2.88 100.12 64.13
C PHE A 113 3.02 100.89 65.45
N LEU A 114 1.96 100.88 66.28
CA LEU A 114 1.92 101.48 67.61
C LEU A 114 2.99 100.87 68.53
N ASP A 115 3.58 101.66 69.44
CA ASP A 115 4.66 101.18 70.32
C ASP A 115 4.24 100.01 71.24
N GLN A 116 2.96 99.92 71.62
CA GLN A 116 2.41 98.75 72.32
C GLN A 116 2.51 97.44 71.49
N GLN A 117 2.34 97.52 70.17
CA GLN A 117 2.47 96.36 69.30
C GLN A 117 3.94 95.97 69.09
N LYS A 118 4.87 96.93 69.11
CA LYS A 118 6.33 96.67 69.13
C LYS A 118 6.76 95.91 70.38
N LEU A 119 6.30 96.36 71.55
CA LEU A 119 6.62 95.74 72.83
C LEU A 119 6.07 94.29 72.90
N ASN A 120 4.83 94.09 72.43
CA ASN A 120 4.23 92.75 72.30
C ASN A 120 4.99 91.86 71.31
N PHE A 121 5.58 92.42 70.25
CA PHE A 121 6.35 91.65 69.27
C PHE A 121 7.74 91.27 69.79
N GLU A 122 8.43 92.16 70.53
CA GLU A 122 9.71 91.82 71.17
C GLU A 122 9.55 90.67 72.18
N LEU A 123 8.45 90.64 72.95
CA LEU A 123 8.11 89.50 73.82
C LEU A 123 7.83 88.20 73.03
N ILE A 124 7.15 88.30 71.88
CA ILE A 124 6.88 87.13 71.01
C ILE A 124 8.16 86.57 70.42
N LYS A 125 9.14 87.42 70.08
CA LYS A 125 10.44 87.03 69.52
C LYS A 125 11.29 86.20 70.47
N GLU A 126 11.20 86.43 71.78
CA GLU A 126 11.92 85.64 72.80
C GLU A 126 11.36 84.22 72.97
N ALA A 127 10.13 83.96 72.52
CA ALA A 127 9.47 82.65 72.66
C ALA A 127 9.94 81.58 71.63
N TYR A 128 10.81 81.95 70.67
CA TYR A 128 11.24 81.06 69.59
C TYR A 128 12.75 80.82 69.60
N GLN A 129 13.18 79.64 69.15
CA GLN A 129 14.57 79.19 69.18
C GLN A 129 15.45 79.76 68.04
N PHE A 130 14.93 80.70 67.25
CA PHE A 130 15.61 81.29 66.11
C PHE A 130 15.62 82.81 66.19
N LYS A 131 16.59 83.43 65.51
CA LYS A 131 16.71 84.89 65.44
C LYS A 131 15.58 85.48 64.59
N CYS A 132 14.62 86.15 65.22
CA CYS A 132 13.55 86.89 64.56
C CYS A 132 13.81 88.41 64.66
N THR A 133 13.68 89.16 63.57
CA THR A 133 13.95 90.61 63.54
C THR A 133 12.81 91.34 62.85
N LEU A 134 12.30 92.39 63.50
CA LEU A 134 11.34 93.32 62.89
C LEU A 134 12.10 94.34 62.03
N ILE A 135 11.72 94.50 60.76
CA ILE A 135 12.39 95.39 59.81
C ILE A 135 11.39 96.24 59.01
N SER A 136 11.84 97.38 58.49
CA SER A 136 11.10 98.12 57.47
C SER A 136 11.34 97.52 56.08
N LEU A 137 10.39 97.71 55.17
CA LEU A 137 10.49 97.22 53.79
C LEU A 137 11.78 97.65 53.10
N HIS A 138 12.16 98.94 53.21
CA HIS A 138 13.39 99.47 52.62
C HIS A 138 14.70 98.88 53.18
N LYS A 139 14.68 98.27 54.37
CA LYS A 139 15.85 97.61 54.96
C LYS A 139 16.02 96.16 54.51
N LEU A 140 15.03 95.58 53.83
CA LEU A 140 15.06 94.19 53.35
C LEU A 140 16.21 93.95 52.36
N SER A 141 16.56 94.95 51.53
CA SER A 141 17.67 94.91 50.56
C SER A 141 19.07 94.76 51.19
N ARG A 142 19.20 94.99 52.51
CA ARG A 142 20.43 94.72 53.27
C ARG A 142 20.65 93.23 53.51
N PHE A 143 19.58 92.44 53.53
CA PHE A 143 19.62 91.00 53.81
C PHE A 143 19.50 90.17 52.53
N VAL A 144 18.75 90.66 51.54
CA VAL A 144 18.52 89.97 50.26
C VAL A 144 18.87 90.91 49.12
N ASP A 145 19.50 90.39 48.06
CA ASP A 145 19.75 91.16 46.83
C ASP A 145 18.42 91.56 46.16
N VAL A 146 18.36 92.75 45.56
CA VAL A 146 17.18 93.25 44.84
C VAL A 146 16.77 92.28 43.71
N ALA A 147 17.73 91.62 43.06
CA ALA A 147 17.45 90.63 42.02
C ALA A 147 16.82 89.33 42.54
N GLN A 148 16.90 89.07 43.85
CA GLN A 148 16.39 87.86 44.52
C GLN A 148 15.10 88.13 45.31
N LEU A 149 14.61 89.37 45.30
CA LEU A 149 13.38 89.78 45.97
C LEU A 149 12.22 89.90 44.97
N PRO A 150 11.01 89.42 45.32
CA PRO A 150 9.81 89.68 44.51
C PRO A 150 9.50 91.18 44.35
N ASP A 151 8.89 91.56 43.24
CA ASP A 151 8.51 92.95 42.93
C ASP A 151 7.66 93.59 44.05
N VAL A 152 6.74 92.81 44.64
CA VAL A 152 5.85 93.23 45.75
C VAL A 152 6.62 93.63 47.03
N LEU A 153 7.87 93.17 47.16
CA LEU A 153 8.79 93.45 48.27
C LEU A 153 9.93 94.41 47.87
N GLY A 154 9.82 95.07 46.72
CA GLY A 154 10.80 96.06 46.23
C GLY A 154 12.00 95.48 45.49
N GLY A 155 11.87 94.27 44.94
CA GLY A 155 12.88 93.64 44.09
C GLY A 155 12.53 93.61 42.60
N THR A 156 13.23 92.75 41.84
CA THR A 156 13.02 92.53 40.40
C THR A 156 12.80 91.05 40.04
N LEU A 157 12.55 90.18 41.03
CA LEU A 157 12.30 88.76 40.80
C LEU A 157 10.84 88.58 40.36
N HIS A 158 10.65 88.23 39.09
CA HIS A 158 9.36 87.78 38.61
C HIS A 158 9.08 86.36 39.11
N TYR A 159 8.06 86.24 39.96
CA TYR A 159 7.57 84.97 40.46
C TYR A 159 6.08 84.85 40.17
N ASP A 160 5.73 83.87 39.35
CA ASP A 160 4.34 83.47 39.11
C ASP A 160 4.06 82.14 39.83
N PRO A 161 3.20 82.12 40.85
CA PRO A 161 2.84 80.89 41.56
C PRO A 161 2.25 79.82 40.65
N TYR A 162 1.48 80.21 39.62
CA TYR A 162 0.81 79.28 38.71
C TYR A 162 1.82 78.53 37.84
N SER A 163 2.71 79.25 37.18
CA SER A 163 3.80 78.67 36.38
C SER A 163 4.72 77.80 37.23
N TRP A 164 5.05 78.23 38.45
CA TRP A 164 5.87 77.45 39.37
C TRP A 164 5.19 76.12 39.77
N ILE A 165 3.90 76.17 40.12
CA ILE A 165 3.10 74.97 40.46
C ILE A 165 3.06 74.00 39.28
N LEU A 166 2.77 74.51 38.07
CA LEU A 166 2.63 73.67 36.88
C LEU A 166 3.94 72.94 36.55
N LEU A 167 5.06 73.67 36.53
CA LEU A 167 6.38 73.09 36.27
C LEU A 167 6.77 72.10 37.37
N ARG A 168 6.46 72.42 38.63
CA ARG A 168 6.72 71.52 39.76
C ARG A 168 5.94 70.21 39.66
N GLN A 169 4.67 70.27 39.28
CA GLN A 169 3.85 69.08 39.07
C GLN A 169 4.36 68.22 37.91
N LYS A 170 4.78 68.83 36.80
CA LYS A 170 5.42 68.13 35.68
C LYS A 170 6.68 67.37 36.14
N LEU A 171 7.54 68.03 36.92
CA LEU A 171 8.75 67.42 37.48
C LEU A 171 8.44 66.24 38.40
N GLU A 172 7.56 66.43 39.38
CA GLU A 172 7.21 65.37 40.34
C GLU A 172 6.60 64.14 39.64
N ASN A 173 5.73 64.37 38.66
CA ASN A 173 5.14 63.31 37.86
C ASN A 173 6.20 62.57 37.03
N TYR A 174 7.12 63.29 36.39
CA TYR A 174 8.21 62.68 35.64
C TYR A 174 9.11 61.81 36.53
N VAL A 175 9.59 62.37 37.64
CA VAL A 175 10.49 61.67 38.57
C VAL A 175 9.82 60.41 39.12
N LYS A 176 8.52 60.46 39.44
CA LYS A 176 7.77 59.28 39.88
C LYS A 176 7.73 58.21 38.79
N ARG A 177 7.36 58.57 37.56
CA ARG A 177 7.26 57.64 36.43
C ARG A 177 8.62 57.04 36.06
N ALA A 178 9.66 57.87 35.99
CA ALA A 178 11.03 57.44 35.68
C ALA A 178 11.58 56.46 36.73
N ASN A 179 11.43 56.75 38.03
CA ASN A 179 11.87 55.85 39.09
C ASN A 179 11.08 54.53 39.10
N SER A 180 9.77 54.57 38.89
CA SER A 180 8.94 53.36 38.80
C SER A 180 9.39 52.45 37.66
N TRP A 181 9.67 53.04 36.48
CA TRP A 181 10.16 52.29 35.34
C TRP A 181 11.55 51.71 35.58
N ILE A 182 12.48 52.49 36.16
CA ILE A 182 13.83 52.04 36.48
C ILE A 182 13.79 50.87 37.48
N GLU A 183 12.98 50.97 38.53
CA GLU A 183 12.85 49.93 39.56
C GLU A 183 12.24 48.64 38.99
N ASN A 184 11.19 48.73 38.17
CA ASN A 184 10.57 47.56 37.55
C ASN A 184 11.56 46.81 36.64
N ASN A 185 12.32 47.54 35.83
CA ASN A 185 13.30 46.93 34.92
C ASN A 185 14.54 46.40 35.65
N LYS A 186 14.98 47.00 36.75
CA LYS A 186 16.04 46.44 37.61
C LYS A 186 15.60 45.13 38.30
N ARG A 187 14.33 45.00 38.65
CA ARG A 187 13.76 43.75 39.20
C ARG A 187 13.71 42.65 38.14
N LEU A 188 13.37 43.00 36.90
CA LEU A 188 13.42 42.06 35.79
C LEU A 188 14.85 41.54 35.55
N ASP A 189 15.85 42.44 35.58
CA ASP A 189 17.28 42.13 35.44
C ASP A 189 17.79 41.18 36.55
N SER A 190 17.19 41.22 37.75
CA SER A 190 17.57 40.33 38.87
C SER A 190 16.77 39.03 38.93
N ALA A 191 15.50 39.03 38.50
CA ALA A 191 14.66 37.83 38.48
C ALA A 191 15.06 36.82 37.39
N ILE A 192 15.62 37.27 36.26
CA ILE A 192 16.13 36.38 35.19
C ILE A 192 17.30 35.49 35.68
N HIS A 193 18.00 35.89 36.74
CA HIS A 193 19.07 35.08 37.35
C HIS A 193 18.58 34.01 38.35
N THR A 194 17.29 34.00 38.70
CA THR A 194 16.72 33.02 39.65
C THR A 194 15.36 32.54 39.16
N THR A 195 15.37 31.38 38.47
CA THR A 195 14.25 30.46 38.25
C THR A 195 12.86 31.06 38.00
N SER A 196 12.45 31.00 36.73
CA SER A 196 11.10 30.71 36.22
C SER A 196 9.92 31.02 37.16
N ASN A 197 9.26 32.16 36.94
CA ASN A 197 7.80 32.26 36.99
C ASN A 197 7.35 33.50 36.22
N GLN A 198 6.93 33.27 34.97
CA GLN A 198 6.14 34.21 34.19
C GLN A 198 4.70 34.17 34.69
N SER A 199 4.32 35.12 35.55
CA SER A 199 2.94 35.66 35.60
C SER A 199 2.84 36.65 36.75
N ALA A 200 2.86 37.94 36.43
CA ALA A 200 2.04 38.98 37.04
C ALA A 200 2.72 40.33 36.75
N LEU A 201 1.93 41.23 36.15
CA LEU A 201 1.86 42.68 36.37
C LEU A 201 1.66 43.39 35.03
N GLU A 202 0.45 43.23 34.49
CA GLU A 202 -0.20 44.31 33.77
C GLU A 202 -0.50 45.42 34.78
N GLU A 203 0.25 46.52 34.71
CA GLU A 203 -0.22 47.86 35.06
C GLU A 203 0.83 48.87 34.53
N ASP A 204 0.44 49.62 33.50
CA ASP A 204 1.15 50.75 32.87
C ASP A 204 2.61 50.48 32.42
N SER A 205 2.76 49.73 31.32
CA SER A 205 4.01 49.71 30.53
C SER A 205 4.26 51.09 29.90
N PHE A 206 4.93 51.98 30.63
CA PHE A 206 5.43 53.23 30.07
C PHE A 206 6.49 52.94 29.00
N ASN A 207 6.24 53.38 27.77
CA ASN A 207 7.21 53.32 26.68
C ASN A 207 8.47 54.12 27.05
N SER A 208 9.64 53.46 27.00
CA SER A 208 10.94 54.06 27.34
C SER A 208 11.27 55.27 26.46
N SER A 209 10.88 55.22 25.18
CA SER A 209 11.05 56.32 24.22
C SER A 209 10.21 57.54 24.60
N GLU A 210 8.97 57.33 25.06
CA GLU A 210 8.09 58.40 25.55
C GLU A 210 8.61 59.01 26.85
N LEU A 211 9.15 58.19 27.76
CA LEU A 211 9.79 58.67 28.98
C LEU A 211 11.04 59.48 28.69
N LEU A 212 11.88 59.09 27.74
CA LEU A 212 13.05 59.87 27.35
C LEU A 212 12.66 61.18 26.68
N LYS A 213 11.62 61.19 25.82
CA LYS A 213 11.10 62.40 25.21
C LYS A 213 10.55 63.37 26.26
N ALA A 214 9.68 62.89 27.15
CA ALA A 214 9.14 63.69 28.24
C ALA A 214 10.23 64.24 29.18
N GLY A 215 11.30 63.47 29.40
CA GLY A 215 12.47 63.91 30.15
C GLY A 215 13.24 65.04 29.47
N ASN A 216 13.50 64.92 28.15
CA ASN A 216 14.15 65.99 27.38
C ASN A 216 13.33 67.28 27.41
N ASP A 217 12.03 67.20 27.12
CA ASP A 217 11.13 68.36 27.11
C ASP A 217 11.13 69.07 28.48
N LEU A 218 11.07 68.29 29.56
CA LEU A 218 11.13 68.81 30.93
C LEU A 218 12.49 69.40 31.28
N PHE A 219 13.59 68.77 30.86
CA PHE A 219 14.95 69.26 31.07
C PHE A 219 15.16 70.63 30.41
N ASP A 220 14.67 70.80 29.18
CA ASP A 220 14.70 72.08 28.47
C ASP A 220 13.86 73.15 29.20
N GLU A 221 12.65 72.81 29.65
CA GLU A 221 11.77 73.72 30.39
C GLU A 221 12.37 74.16 31.74
N LEU A 222 13.04 73.25 32.46
CA LEU A 222 13.75 73.54 33.71
C LEU A 222 14.98 74.41 33.51
N THR A 223 15.77 74.14 32.45
CA THR A 223 16.99 74.90 32.13
C THR A 223 16.68 76.32 31.66
N GLN A 224 15.53 76.52 30.99
CA GLN A 224 15.04 77.84 30.64
C GLN A 224 14.64 78.64 31.89
N ASN A 225 13.94 78.01 32.84
CA ASN A 225 13.50 78.64 34.09
C ASN A 225 14.60 78.80 35.16
N SER A 226 15.72 78.09 35.04
CA SER A 226 16.89 78.28 35.90
C SER A 226 17.69 79.54 35.56
N GLY A 227 17.43 80.18 34.41
CA GLY A 227 18.12 81.39 33.94
C GLY A 227 19.44 81.11 33.20
N MET A 228 19.77 79.85 32.94
CA MET A 228 21.09 79.43 32.43
C MET A 228 21.37 79.84 30.98
N ARG A 229 20.35 80.29 30.22
CA ARG A 229 20.48 80.83 28.85
C ARG A 229 20.41 82.36 28.77
N ALA A 230 20.15 83.07 29.87
CA ALA A 230 20.01 84.52 29.88
C ALA A 230 21.10 85.20 30.73
N VAL A 231 21.80 86.20 30.16
CA VAL A 231 22.96 86.92 30.72
C VAL A 231 22.59 87.84 31.92
N LYS A 232 21.53 87.56 32.68
CA LYS A 232 21.10 88.37 33.84
C LYS A 232 21.17 87.57 35.15
N LYS A 233 21.99 88.10 36.06
CA LYS A 233 22.40 87.70 37.43
C LYS A 233 21.34 87.16 38.43
N SER A 234 20.41 86.30 38.04
CA SER A 234 19.57 85.54 38.98
C SER A 234 19.34 84.11 38.47
N VAL A 235 20.20 83.19 38.91
CA VAL A 235 20.08 81.75 38.63
C VAL A 235 19.17 81.12 39.68
N ASN A 236 18.11 80.43 39.26
CA ASN A 236 17.32 79.59 40.16
C ASN A 236 18.00 78.23 40.31
N VAL A 237 18.81 78.11 41.37
CA VAL A 237 19.63 76.93 41.67
C VAL A 237 18.77 75.68 41.96
N ASP A 238 17.53 75.85 42.41
CA ASP A 238 16.64 74.73 42.70
C ASP A 238 16.12 74.08 41.41
N TRP A 239 15.84 74.88 40.36
CA TRP A 239 15.50 74.34 39.04
C TRP A 239 16.68 73.71 38.32
N ASP A 240 17.89 74.27 38.49
CA ASP A 240 19.12 73.64 37.99
C ASP A 240 19.37 72.26 38.63
N SER A 241 19.23 72.18 39.95
CA SER A 241 19.36 70.91 40.69
C SER A 241 18.31 69.88 40.23
N ALA A 242 17.09 70.33 39.93
CA ALA A 242 16.03 69.48 39.38
C ALA A 242 16.36 69.00 37.95
N ALA A 243 16.89 69.86 37.09
CA ALA A 243 17.31 69.51 35.73
C ALA A 243 18.43 68.45 35.75
N GLN A 244 19.41 68.59 36.64
CA GLN A 244 20.48 67.59 36.83
C GLN A 244 19.93 66.23 37.26
N ASN A 245 18.92 66.20 38.14
CA ASN A 245 18.25 64.96 38.54
C ASN A 245 17.49 64.31 37.38
N VAL A 246 16.80 65.10 36.55
CA VAL A 246 16.12 64.60 35.34
C VAL A 246 17.13 63.99 34.35
N ASP A 247 18.25 64.68 34.09
CA ASP A 247 19.33 64.16 33.23
C ASP A 247 19.93 62.85 33.78
N LEU A 248 20.14 62.76 35.10
CA LEU A 248 20.61 61.53 35.74
C LEU A 248 19.64 60.36 35.52
N LEU A 249 18.34 60.58 35.74
CA LEU A 249 17.32 59.55 35.52
C LEU A 249 17.26 59.13 34.05
N MET A 250 17.34 60.08 33.12
CA MET A 250 17.39 59.78 31.69
C MET A 250 18.63 58.98 31.30
N LYS A 251 19.80 59.29 31.86
CA LYS A 251 21.03 58.48 31.66
C LYS A 251 20.86 57.06 32.19
N GLN A 252 20.21 56.89 33.34
CA GLN A 252 19.91 55.57 33.89
C GLN A 252 18.95 54.78 32.98
N ILE A 253 17.89 55.42 32.48
CA ILE A 253 16.95 54.81 31.53
C ILE A 253 17.67 54.34 30.25
N LYS A 254 18.51 55.21 29.65
CA LYS A 254 19.29 54.86 28.44
C LYS A 254 20.25 53.68 28.67
N ASN A 255 20.89 53.61 29.84
CA ASN A 255 21.81 52.51 30.16
C ASN A 255 21.07 51.17 30.31
N ILE A 256 19.91 51.17 30.96
CA ILE A 256 19.07 49.98 31.09
C ILE A 256 18.57 49.52 29.71
N GLN A 257 18.11 50.45 28.86
CA GLN A 257 17.67 50.11 27.49
C GLN A 257 18.77 49.42 26.67
N LYS A 258 20.00 49.96 26.68
CA LYS A 258 21.13 49.36 25.97
C LYS A 258 21.47 47.95 26.48
N ARG A 259 21.26 47.66 27.76
CA ARG A 259 21.47 46.32 28.31
C ARG A 259 20.41 45.33 27.84
N ILE A 260 19.14 45.74 27.81
CA ILE A 260 18.02 44.93 27.31
C ILE A 260 18.26 44.55 25.84
N GLU A 261 18.61 45.52 24.99
CA GLU A 261 18.91 45.27 23.55
C GLU A 261 20.05 44.25 23.35
N VAL A 262 21.08 44.26 24.22
CA VAL A 262 22.18 43.28 24.16
C VAL A 262 21.74 41.89 24.65
N MET A 263 20.81 41.81 25.60
CA MET A 263 20.28 40.54 26.08
C MET A 263 19.36 39.88 25.06
N GLU A 264 18.47 40.62 24.41
CA GLU A 264 17.58 40.11 23.35
C GLU A 264 18.39 39.49 22.21
N HIS A 265 19.42 40.19 21.71
CA HIS A 265 20.31 39.65 20.67
C HIS A 265 21.12 38.42 21.12
N ARG A 266 21.41 38.29 22.42
CA ARG A 266 22.11 37.13 22.97
C ARG A 266 21.17 35.92 23.08
N GLU A 267 19.92 36.14 23.48
CA GLU A 267 18.90 35.09 23.52
C GLU A 267 18.56 34.55 22.13
N GLU A 268 18.37 35.44 21.14
CA GLU A 268 18.18 35.04 19.74
C GLU A 268 19.35 34.19 19.24
N ARG A 269 20.59 34.62 19.50
CA ARG A 269 21.80 33.87 19.09
C ARG A 269 21.90 32.51 19.79
N ASN A 270 21.51 32.41 21.06
CA ASN A 270 21.51 31.15 21.80
C ASN A 270 20.41 30.21 21.32
N ALA A 271 19.21 30.73 21.01
CA ALA A 271 18.13 29.94 20.42
C ALA A 271 18.54 29.36 19.07
N SER A 272 19.14 30.19 18.20
CA SER A 272 19.73 29.77 16.92
C SER A 272 20.80 28.68 17.05
N LEU A 273 21.69 28.75 18.06
CA LEU A 273 22.69 27.71 18.31
C LEU A 273 22.08 26.40 18.82
N LYS A 274 21.03 26.48 19.63
CA LYS A 274 20.32 25.30 20.15
C LYS A 274 19.74 24.45 19.02
N VAL A 275 19.17 25.06 17.97
CA VAL A 275 18.62 24.32 16.81
C VAL A 275 19.73 23.53 16.08
N LEU A 276 20.95 24.06 15.99
CA LEU A 276 22.10 23.33 15.42
C LEU A 276 22.53 22.14 16.29
N GLU A 277 22.50 22.30 17.62
CA GLU A 277 22.80 21.22 18.57
C GLU A 277 21.74 20.12 18.50
N ASP A 278 20.45 20.48 18.55
CA ASP A 278 19.31 19.55 18.46
C ASP A 278 19.35 18.76 17.13
N HIS A 279 19.67 19.42 16.00
CA HIS A 279 19.85 18.75 14.71
C HIS A 279 21.02 17.76 14.73
N THR A 280 22.17 18.17 15.30
CA THR A 280 23.36 17.32 15.39
C THR A 280 23.10 16.09 16.28
N GLU A 281 22.38 16.26 17.38
CA GLU A 281 21.95 15.17 18.26
C GLU A 281 20.98 14.23 17.54
N GLY A 282 20.00 14.75 16.79
CA GLY A 282 19.08 13.96 15.98
C GLY A 282 19.79 13.09 14.94
N VAL A 283 20.75 13.68 14.20
CA VAL A 283 21.61 12.96 13.25
C VAL A 283 22.44 11.88 13.97
N HIS A 284 23.04 12.22 15.11
CA HIS A 284 23.83 11.26 15.89
C HIS A 284 22.99 10.06 16.35
N ASN A 285 21.80 10.31 16.89
CA ASN A 285 20.89 9.26 17.37
C ASN A 285 20.44 8.33 16.24
N LEU A 286 20.07 8.90 15.09
CA LEU A 286 19.70 8.13 13.90
C LEU A 286 20.84 7.22 13.43
N VAL A 287 22.04 7.80 13.23
CA VAL A 287 23.23 7.07 12.79
C VAL A 287 23.63 6.00 13.80
N ASN A 288 23.63 6.33 15.09
CA ASN A 288 23.97 5.41 16.16
C ASN A 288 23.00 4.23 16.24
N TRP A 289 21.69 4.47 16.07
CA TRP A 289 20.71 3.40 16.03
C TRP A 289 20.97 2.45 14.85
N ILE A 290 21.14 3.01 13.64
CA ILE A 290 21.35 2.20 12.42
C ILE A 290 22.61 1.35 12.57
N LEU A 291 23.75 1.96 12.90
CA LEU A 291 25.04 1.27 12.98
C LEU A 291 25.14 0.26 14.13
N ASN A 292 24.26 0.34 15.14
CA ASN A 292 24.25 -0.56 16.28
C ASN A 292 23.00 -1.45 16.30
N ALA A 293 21.90 -0.98 16.89
CA ALA A 293 20.71 -1.78 17.10
C ALA A 293 20.12 -2.29 15.78
N GLY A 294 20.05 -1.43 14.77
CA GLY A 294 19.56 -1.76 13.42
C GLY A 294 20.39 -2.83 12.74
N GLU A 295 21.71 -2.66 12.64
CA GLU A 295 22.61 -3.67 12.05
C GLU A 295 22.56 -4.99 12.82
N ARG A 296 22.53 -4.98 14.16
CA ARG A 296 22.45 -6.22 14.96
C ARG A 296 21.15 -6.98 14.70
N TRP A 297 20.00 -6.30 14.69
CA TRP A 297 18.72 -6.93 14.39
C TRP A 297 18.70 -7.46 12.95
N LEU A 298 19.20 -6.69 11.98
CA LEU A 298 19.28 -7.16 10.60
C LEU A 298 20.25 -8.34 10.43
N LEU A 299 21.23 -8.51 11.31
CA LEU A 299 22.14 -9.65 11.31
C LEU A 299 21.52 -10.92 11.92
N THR A 300 20.61 -10.82 12.88
CA THR A 300 19.92 -12.01 13.43
C THR A 300 18.95 -12.63 12.43
N LEU A 301 18.45 -11.84 11.49
CA LEU A 301 17.49 -12.26 10.48
C LEU A 301 18.17 -12.97 9.29
N HIS A 302 18.88 -14.07 9.54
CA HIS A 302 19.64 -14.84 8.51
C HIS A 302 19.10 -16.26 8.29
N GLU A 303 17.99 -16.61 8.92
CA GLU A 303 17.37 -17.93 8.77
C GLU A 303 16.35 -17.93 7.63
N ILE A 304 16.18 -19.08 6.97
CA ILE A 304 15.18 -19.25 5.92
C ILE A 304 13.98 -20.09 6.38
N GLY A 305 14.07 -20.74 7.54
CA GLY A 305 13.06 -21.68 8.05
C GLY A 305 13.12 -23.05 7.36
N GLU A 306 12.52 -24.05 8.02
CA GLU A 306 12.49 -25.46 7.57
C GLU A 306 11.08 -25.90 7.10
N SER A 307 10.08 -25.04 7.32
CA SER A 307 8.69 -25.31 6.95
C SER A 307 7.95 -24.05 6.50
N TYR A 308 6.74 -24.22 5.97
CA TYR A 308 5.90 -23.09 5.57
C TYR A 308 5.55 -22.18 6.76
N ASP A 309 5.24 -22.77 7.92
CA ASP A 309 4.85 -22.01 9.11
C ASP A 309 6.06 -21.29 9.72
N ASP A 310 7.23 -21.93 9.76
CA ASP A 310 8.47 -21.30 10.23
C ASP A 310 8.88 -20.12 9.33
N ALA A 311 8.87 -20.33 8.01
CA ALA A 311 9.18 -19.26 7.05
C ALA A 311 8.20 -18.09 7.18
N LYS A 312 6.92 -18.36 7.45
CA LYS A 312 5.90 -17.33 7.65
C LYS A 312 6.11 -16.58 8.95
N GLN A 313 6.58 -17.24 10.00
CA GLN A 313 6.93 -16.59 11.26
C GLN A 313 8.15 -15.68 11.10
N LEU A 314 9.22 -16.16 10.45
CA LEU A 314 10.39 -15.34 10.10
C LEU A 314 9.98 -14.11 9.28
N LEU A 315 9.10 -14.27 8.28
CA LEU A 315 8.60 -13.15 7.48
C LEU A 315 7.91 -12.06 8.34
N LYS A 316 7.25 -12.40 9.44
CA LYS A 316 6.69 -11.39 10.36
C LYS A 316 7.80 -10.56 11.00
N GLU A 317 8.86 -11.19 11.47
CA GLU A 317 10.02 -10.51 12.07
C GLU A 317 10.71 -9.58 11.05
N HIS A 318 10.81 -10.01 9.79
CA HIS A 318 11.29 -9.13 8.70
C HIS A 318 10.37 -7.95 8.44
N ASN A 319 9.04 -8.12 8.51
CA ASN A 319 8.08 -7.02 8.35
C ASN A 319 8.16 -6.01 9.50
N GLU A 320 8.44 -6.47 10.73
CA GLU A 320 8.64 -5.59 11.88
C GLU A 320 9.86 -4.68 11.69
N LEU A 321 10.98 -5.25 11.22
CA LEU A 321 12.18 -4.46 10.91
C LEU A 321 11.97 -3.53 9.71
N GLU A 322 11.23 -3.97 8.68
CA GLU A 322 10.87 -3.09 7.56
C GLU A 322 10.01 -1.91 8.01
N GLY A 323 9.03 -2.13 8.90
CA GLY A 323 8.26 -1.04 9.50
C GLY A 323 9.16 -0.02 10.18
N LYS A 324 10.14 -0.48 10.99
CA LYS A 324 11.15 0.42 11.58
C LYS A 324 12.03 1.10 10.56
N SER A 325 12.39 0.42 9.48
CA SER A 325 13.15 1.01 8.36
C SER A 325 12.38 2.16 7.70
N ILE A 326 11.06 2.03 7.52
CA ILE A 326 10.22 3.09 6.93
C ILE A 326 10.17 4.31 7.85
N ASP A 327 9.97 4.10 9.17
CA ASP A 327 10.01 5.18 10.16
C ASP A 327 11.35 5.95 10.10
N LEU A 328 12.47 5.24 9.93
CA LEU A 328 13.81 5.83 9.84
C LEU A 328 14.03 6.61 8.55
N GLU A 329 13.48 6.14 7.41
CA GLU A 329 13.52 6.92 6.16
C GLU A 329 12.74 8.24 6.31
N GLU A 330 11.61 8.24 7.02
CA GLU A 330 10.84 9.45 7.29
C GLU A 330 11.60 10.40 8.22
N GLN A 331 12.10 9.92 9.36
CA GLN A 331 12.94 10.70 10.27
C GLN A 331 14.17 11.27 9.57
N SER A 332 14.81 10.49 8.69
CA SER A 332 15.93 10.96 7.88
C SER A 332 15.52 12.12 6.96
N ARG A 333 14.36 12.04 6.29
CA ARG A 333 13.87 13.12 5.42
C ARG A 333 13.62 14.41 6.20
N GLU A 334 13.04 14.32 7.38
CA GLU A 334 12.81 15.47 8.28
C GLU A 334 14.14 16.10 8.70
N LEU A 335 15.10 15.29 9.16
CA LEU A 335 16.43 15.79 9.53
C LEU A 335 17.16 16.44 8.36
N ILE A 336 17.06 15.87 7.16
CA ILE A 336 17.65 16.46 5.95
C ILE A 336 17.00 17.80 5.62
N ALA A 337 15.67 17.91 5.73
CA ALA A 337 14.95 19.16 5.50
C ALA A 337 15.40 20.26 6.50
N VAL A 338 15.46 19.93 7.79
CA VAL A 338 16.00 20.82 8.83
C VAL A 338 17.45 21.19 8.53
N GLY A 339 18.27 20.22 8.08
CA GLY A 339 19.64 20.47 7.68
C GLY A 339 19.75 21.51 6.55
N HIS A 340 18.88 21.44 5.54
CA HIS A 340 18.82 22.42 4.46
C HIS A 340 18.36 23.81 4.93
N ASP A 341 17.40 23.88 5.86
CA ASP A 341 16.97 25.16 6.44
C ASP A 341 18.11 25.79 7.26
N LEU A 342 18.83 24.98 8.05
CA LEU A 342 20.02 25.41 8.79
C LEU A 342 21.16 25.89 7.88
N GLN A 343 21.30 25.35 6.67
CA GLN A 343 22.28 25.86 5.70
C GLN A 343 21.96 27.30 5.26
N ARG A 344 20.68 27.68 5.20
CA ARG A 344 20.24 29.04 4.84
C ARG A 344 20.45 30.01 5.99
N GLU A 345 20.17 29.58 7.22
CA GLU A 345 20.33 30.39 8.43
C GLU A 345 21.80 30.55 8.86
N PHE A 346 22.63 29.53 8.63
CA PHE A 346 24.05 29.50 9.04
C PHE A 346 25.01 29.24 7.86
N PRO A 347 25.27 30.22 6.97
CA PRO A 347 26.13 30.04 5.79
C PRO A 347 27.56 29.56 6.08
N LYS A 348 28.06 29.78 7.30
CA LYS A 348 29.39 29.32 7.72
C LYS A 348 29.48 27.81 7.94
N HIS A 349 28.35 27.12 8.11
CA HIS A 349 28.28 25.68 8.38
C HIS A 349 27.77 24.87 7.18
N THR A 350 27.49 25.53 6.05
CA THR A 350 26.87 24.90 4.87
C THR A 350 27.61 23.65 4.38
N VAL A 351 28.95 23.70 4.31
CA VAL A 351 29.76 22.57 3.82
C VAL A 351 29.69 21.38 4.79
N ALA A 352 29.80 21.62 6.09
CA ALA A 352 29.73 20.55 7.10
C ALA A 352 28.32 19.93 7.17
N LEU A 353 27.28 20.77 7.12
CA LEU A 353 25.89 20.31 7.06
C LEU A 353 25.61 19.51 5.79
N GLN A 354 26.15 19.92 4.63
CA GLN A 354 26.00 19.17 3.38
C GLN A 354 26.65 17.79 3.49
N GLN A 355 27.87 17.70 4.04
CA GLN A 355 28.55 16.41 4.26
C GLN A 355 27.75 15.50 5.19
N ASN A 356 27.16 16.04 6.26
CA ASN A 356 26.30 15.27 7.16
C ASN A 356 25.02 14.79 6.45
N ILE A 357 24.35 15.66 5.67
CA ILE A 357 23.18 15.30 4.86
C ILE A 357 23.51 14.14 3.91
N ASP A 358 24.58 14.27 3.14
CA ASP A 358 25.00 13.26 2.15
C ASP A 358 25.33 11.93 2.85
N SER A 359 26.01 12.00 4.00
CA SER A 359 26.38 10.82 4.79
C SER A 359 25.14 10.11 5.36
N VAL A 360 24.20 10.84 5.95
CA VAL A 360 22.94 10.28 6.47
C VAL A 360 22.13 9.65 5.34
N GLN A 361 21.98 10.35 4.21
CA GLN A 361 21.27 9.81 3.03
C GLN A 361 21.88 8.50 2.54
N GLN A 362 23.20 8.44 2.40
CA GLN A 362 23.88 7.23 1.95
C GLN A 362 23.70 6.07 2.93
N LEU A 363 23.87 6.34 4.23
CA LEU A 363 23.79 5.35 5.30
C LEU A 363 22.38 4.76 5.44
N VAL A 364 21.36 5.62 5.49
CA VAL A 364 19.95 5.21 5.56
C VAL A 364 19.59 4.39 4.33
N ARG A 365 19.90 4.88 3.12
CA ARG A 365 19.61 4.17 1.88
C ARG A 365 20.26 2.80 1.82
N ALA A 366 21.52 2.68 2.23
CA ALA A 366 22.23 1.40 2.28
C ALA A 366 21.57 0.41 3.25
N PHE A 367 21.20 0.88 4.45
CA PHE A 367 20.51 0.07 5.44
C PHE A 367 19.13 -0.40 4.94
N CYS A 368 18.28 0.52 4.47
CA CYS A 368 16.93 0.22 4.01
C CYS A 368 16.93 -0.74 2.81
N THR A 369 17.85 -0.56 1.86
CA THR A 369 18.01 -1.49 0.72
C THR A 369 18.27 -2.92 1.19
N ARG A 370 19.09 -3.10 2.24
CA ARG A 370 19.38 -4.41 2.81
C ARG A 370 18.20 -4.99 3.59
N VAL A 371 17.45 -4.18 4.32
CA VAL A 371 16.21 -4.62 4.99
C VAL A 371 15.21 -5.15 3.95
N VAL A 372 14.97 -4.40 2.87
CA VAL A 372 14.07 -4.79 1.78
C VAL A 372 14.54 -6.08 1.10
N ARG A 373 15.84 -6.19 0.81
CA ARG A 373 16.44 -7.41 0.24
C ARG A 373 16.25 -8.60 1.19
N GLN A 374 16.47 -8.42 2.48
CA GLN A 374 16.38 -9.49 3.46
C GLN A 374 14.93 -9.96 3.65
N LYS A 375 13.95 -9.05 3.63
CA LYS A 375 12.52 -9.41 3.55
C LYS A 375 12.19 -10.19 2.27
N LYS A 376 12.78 -9.82 1.13
CA LYS A 376 12.61 -10.55 -0.14
C LYS A 376 13.09 -12.00 -0.04
N VAL A 377 14.19 -12.26 0.67
CA VAL A 377 14.68 -13.62 0.96
C VAL A 377 13.62 -14.42 1.73
N ALA A 378 13.05 -13.87 2.81
CA ALA A 378 12.00 -14.54 3.57
C ALA A 378 10.72 -14.78 2.76
N LEU A 379 10.30 -13.81 1.94
CA LEU A 379 9.17 -13.96 1.01
C LEU A 379 9.39 -15.11 0.03
N ARG A 380 10.59 -15.24 -0.54
CA ARG A 380 10.94 -16.36 -1.42
C ARG A 380 10.88 -17.69 -0.68
N SER A 381 11.33 -17.74 0.58
CA SER A 381 11.22 -18.93 1.42
C SER A 381 9.77 -19.37 1.63
N VAL A 382 8.90 -18.45 2.06
CA VAL A 382 7.46 -18.71 2.23
C VAL A 382 6.82 -19.22 0.94
N ASN A 383 7.16 -18.59 -0.20
CA ASN A 383 6.65 -19.02 -1.49
C ASN A 383 7.13 -20.43 -1.85
N PHE A 384 8.41 -20.73 -1.65
CA PHE A 384 8.99 -22.04 -1.93
C PHE A 384 8.30 -23.14 -1.11
N TYR A 385 8.19 -22.98 0.21
CA TYR A 385 7.55 -23.98 1.06
C TYR A 385 6.05 -24.14 0.79
N ARG A 386 5.35 -23.07 0.38
CA ARG A 386 3.95 -23.17 -0.09
C ARG A 386 3.85 -24.06 -1.32
N MET A 387 4.71 -23.84 -2.31
CA MET A 387 4.73 -24.64 -3.54
C MET A 387 5.14 -26.08 -3.28
N LEU A 388 6.06 -26.32 -2.34
CA LEU A 388 6.43 -27.64 -1.87
C LEU A 388 5.25 -28.38 -1.23
N ALA A 389 4.49 -27.71 -0.37
CA ALA A 389 3.29 -28.27 0.25
C ALA A 389 2.23 -28.64 -0.80
N ASP A 390 2.01 -27.76 -1.78
CA ASP A 390 1.09 -28.03 -2.89
C ASP A 390 1.55 -29.21 -3.75
N PHE A 391 2.84 -29.29 -4.10
CA PHE A 391 3.42 -30.41 -4.82
C PHE A 391 3.24 -31.73 -4.04
N SER A 392 3.52 -31.72 -2.73
CA SER A 392 3.35 -32.88 -1.85
C SER A 392 1.88 -33.35 -1.83
N ARG A 393 0.93 -32.43 -1.69
CA ARG A 393 -0.50 -32.74 -1.73
C ARG A 393 -0.93 -33.33 -3.07
N LYS A 394 -0.52 -32.74 -4.19
CA LYS A 394 -0.90 -33.21 -5.53
C LYS A 394 -0.31 -34.56 -5.86
N THR A 395 0.95 -34.80 -5.50
CA THR A 395 1.58 -36.11 -5.65
C THR A 395 0.93 -37.17 -4.75
N ASN A 396 0.49 -36.83 -3.53
CA ASN A 396 -0.28 -37.76 -2.68
C ASN A 396 -1.59 -38.18 -3.35
N LEU A 397 -2.37 -37.20 -3.86
CA LEU A 397 -3.64 -37.48 -4.56
C LEU A 397 -3.43 -38.31 -5.83
N LEU A 398 -2.37 -38.01 -6.59
CA LEU A 398 -2.00 -38.79 -7.77
C LEU A 398 -1.60 -40.22 -7.37
N LEU A 399 -0.77 -40.38 -6.33
CA LEU A 399 -0.33 -41.69 -5.87
C LEU A 399 -1.49 -42.56 -5.40
N GLU A 400 -2.42 -42.00 -4.61
CA GLU A 400 -3.65 -42.67 -4.22
C GLU A 400 -4.43 -43.16 -5.44
N SER A 401 -4.63 -42.28 -6.43
CA SER A 401 -5.30 -42.62 -7.69
C SER A 401 -4.58 -43.75 -8.45
N LEU A 402 -3.25 -43.71 -8.55
CA LEU A 402 -2.44 -44.69 -9.27
C LEU A 402 -2.41 -46.07 -8.59
N CYS A 403 -2.50 -46.10 -7.26
CA CYS A 403 -2.46 -47.33 -6.45
C CYS A 403 -3.81 -48.05 -6.36
N THR A 404 -4.93 -47.44 -6.78
CA THR A 404 -6.22 -48.13 -6.86
C THR A 404 -6.35 -48.98 -8.12
N ASN A 405 -7.40 -49.82 -8.25
CA ASN A 405 -7.67 -50.56 -9.50
C ASN A 405 -8.27 -49.65 -10.59
N VAL A 406 -8.05 -49.97 -11.88
CA VAL A 406 -8.74 -49.30 -13.00
C VAL A 406 -10.19 -49.76 -13.01
N LYS A 407 -11.13 -48.84 -12.89
CA LYS A 407 -12.58 -49.13 -12.89
C LYS A 407 -13.19 -48.95 -14.28
N ALA A 408 -12.57 -49.55 -15.29
CA ALA A 408 -13.03 -49.48 -16.67
C ALA A 408 -13.70 -50.80 -17.10
N ILE A 409 -14.90 -50.70 -17.67
CA ILE A 409 -15.73 -51.84 -18.12
C ILE A 409 -16.00 -51.83 -19.63
N ASP A 410 -15.71 -50.72 -20.29
CA ASP A 410 -15.90 -50.48 -21.73
C ASP A 410 -14.88 -49.44 -22.23
N ILE A 411 -14.93 -49.12 -23.53
CA ILE A 411 -14.05 -48.12 -24.15
C ILE A 411 -14.23 -46.74 -23.50
N ALA A 412 -15.47 -46.28 -23.33
CA ALA A 412 -15.76 -44.94 -22.82
C ALA A 412 -15.23 -44.72 -21.39
N THR A 413 -15.42 -45.69 -20.50
CA THR A 413 -14.91 -45.66 -19.12
C THR A 413 -13.39 -45.78 -19.06
N ALA A 414 -12.76 -46.57 -19.96
CA ALA A 414 -11.31 -46.63 -20.08
C ALA A 414 -10.70 -45.30 -20.57
N GLU A 415 -11.34 -44.63 -21.54
CA GLU A 415 -10.93 -43.31 -22.01
C GLU A 415 -11.10 -42.24 -20.94
N LYS A 416 -12.19 -42.29 -20.17
CA LYS A 416 -12.41 -41.40 -19.02
C LYS A 416 -11.30 -41.56 -17.98
N GLU A 417 -10.98 -42.79 -17.56
CA GLU A 417 -9.88 -43.07 -16.63
C GLU A 417 -8.53 -42.60 -17.18
N ARG A 418 -8.28 -42.75 -18.49
CA ARG A 418 -7.08 -42.21 -19.15
C ARG A 418 -7.01 -40.69 -18.98
N ASN A 419 -8.06 -39.99 -19.39
CA ASN A 419 -8.07 -38.52 -19.41
C ASN A 419 -7.98 -37.95 -17.99
N GLU A 420 -8.66 -38.54 -17.01
CA GLU A 420 -8.57 -38.14 -15.60
C GLU A 420 -7.16 -38.34 -15.03
N MET A 421 -6.52 -39.47 -15.34
CA MET A 421 -5.15 -39.74 -14.92
C MET A 421 -4.16 -38.77 -15.56
N GLU A 422 -4.21 -38.57 -16.88
CA GLU A 422 -3.29 -37.64 -17.57
C GLU A 422 -3.45 -36.22 -17.04
N SER A 423 -4.68 -35.76 -16.80
CA SER A 423 -4.92 -34.44 -16.21
C SER A 423 -4.25 -34.27 -14.84
N LYS A 424 -4.27 -35.31 -13.99
CA LYS A 424 -3.58 -35.27 -12.69
C LYS A 424 -2.05 -35.30 -12.82
N VAL A 425 -1.52 -36.02 -13.81
CA VAL A 425 -0.08 -36.05 -14.12
C VAL A 425 0.37 -34.68 -14.61
N ASP A 426 -0.35 -34.08 -15.56
CA ASP A 426 -0.05 -32.74 -16.10
C ASP A 426 -0.08 -31.65 -15.01
N GLU A 427 -1.07 -31.71 -14.11
CA GLU A 427 -1.16 -30.77 -12.99
C GLU A 427 0.02 -30.91 -12.02
N MET A 428 0.42 -32.15 -11.71
CA MET A 428 1.61 -32.45 -10.88
C MET A 428 2.89 -31.94 -11.55
N GLU A 429 3.04 -32.18 -12.86
CA GLU A 429 4.19 -31.73 -13.64
C GLU A 429 4.29 -30.21 -13.66
N LYS A 430 3.19 -29.50 -13.90
CA LYS A 430 3.17 -28.03 -13.88
C LYS A 430 3.65 -27.47 -12.54
N ILE A 431 3.06 -27.94 -11.43
CA ILE A 431 3.41 -27.48 -10.08
C ILE A 431 4.86 -27.81 -9.75
N TYR A 432 5.35 -28.99 -10.16
CA TYR A 432 6.75 -29.37 -10.00
C TYR A 432 7.71 -28.42 -10.72
N HIS A 433 7.43 -28.06 -11.98
CA HIS A 433 8.29 -27.15 -12.75
C HIS A 433 8.34 -25.78 -12.09
N ASP A 434 7.19 -25.22 -11.73
CA ASP A 434 7.10 -23.92 -11.07
C ASP A 434 7.87 -23.93 -9.74
N MET A 435 7.75 -25.01 -8.95
CA MET A 435 8.44 -25.17 -7.66
C MET A 435 9.96 -25.27 -7.82
N ILE A 436 10.44 -26.03 -8.80
CA ILE A 436 11.88 -26.18 -9.08
C ILE A 436 12.49 -24.85 -9.51
N ILE A 437 11.82 -24.12 -10.40
CA ILE A 437 12.26 -22.78 -10.83
C ILE A 437 12.30 -21.84 -9.63
N SER A 438 11.27 -21.85 -8.79
CA SER A 438 11.23 -21.04 -7.56
C SER A 438 12.37 -21.41 -6.61
N GLY A 439 12.68 -22.69 -6.42
CA GLY A 439 13.75 -23.15 -5.54
C GLY A 439 15.15 -22.79 -6.05
N ILE A 440 15.40 -22.91 -7.36
CA ILE A 440 16.67 -22.48 -7.97
C ILE A 440 16.84 -20.97 -7.82
N SER A 441 15.80 -20.20 -8.19
CA SER A 441 15.85 -18.73 -8.05
C SER A 441 15.97 -18.28 -6.59
N PHE A 442 15.47 -19.08 -5.64
CA PHE A 442 15.65 -18.82 -4.21
C PHE A 442 17.11 -19.04 -3.79
N ILE A 443 17.74 -20.15 -4.20
CA ILE A 443 19.18 -20.39 -3.98
C ILE A 443 20.02 -19.26 -4.58
N ASP A 444 19.70 -18.81 -5.80
CA ASP A 444 20.43 -17.70 -6.44
C ASP A 444 20.36 -16.41 -5.61
N GLU A 445 19.21 -16.12 -4.99
CA GLU A 445 19.05 -14.94 -4.12
C GLU A 445 19.91 -15.05 -2.85
N LEU A 446 20.02 -16.25 -2.27
CA LEU A 446 20.84 -16.53 -1.08
C LEU A 446 22.35 -16.41 -1.36
N CYS A 447 22.77 -16.59 -2.62
CA CYS A 447 24.18 -16.52 -3.02
C CYS A 447 24.70 -15.10 -3.30
N ILE A 448 23.84 -14.07 -3.28
CA ILE A 448 24.28 -12.69 -3.56
C ILE A 448 25.02 -12.11 -2.35
N TYR A 449 26.24 -11.63 -2.58
CA TYR A 449 27.08 -11.00 -1.57
C TYR A 449 26.53 -9.65 -1.09
N GLU A 450 26.68 -9.37 0.22
CA GLU A 450 26.30 -8.10 0.82
C GLU A 450 27.49 -7.37 1.47
N SER A 451 27.35 -6.06 1.60
CA SER A 451 28.23 -5.21 2.42
C SER A 451 27.39 -4.43 3.41
N ASN A 452 27.95 -4.08 4.56
CA ASN A 452 27.28 -3.30 5.60
C ASN A 452 27.06 -1.84 5.17
N SER A 453 26.37 -1.05 6.00
CA SER A 453 26.06 0.36 5.70
C SER A 453 27.31 1.26 5.61
N VAL A 454 28.51 0.73 5.94
CA VAL A 454 29.81 1.40 5.78
C VAL A 454 30.71 0.74 4.73
N GLY A 455 30.16 -0.16 3.89
CA GLY A 455 30.86 -0.76 2.75
C GLY A 455 31.77 -1.95 3.07
N ARG A 456 31.75 -2.48 4.29
CA ARG A 456 32.50 -3.71 4.65
C ARG A 456 31.72 -4.95 4.24
N PRO A 457 32.33 -5.97 3.63
CA PRO A 457 31.62 -7.19 3.27
C PRO A 457 31.01 -7.85 4.52
N ILE A 458 29.75 -8.26 4.41
CA ILE A 458 29.06 -9.11 5.39
C ILE A 458 28.85 -10.46 4.74
N THR A 459 29.44 -11.50 5.32
CA THR A 459 29.12 -12.88 4.99
C THR A 459 28.02 -13.35 5.93
N ARG A 460 26.76 -13.28 5.48
CA ARG A 460 25.69 -14.07 6.10
C ARG A 460 25.81 -15.50 5.60
N ASP A 461 25.88 -16.45 6.52
CA ASP A 461 26.08 -17.84 6.17
C ASP A 461 24.74 -18.54 5.89
N TYR A 462 24.32 -18.53 4.62
CA TYR A 462 23.18 -19.32 4.15
C TYR A 462 23.57 -20.74 3.70
N SER A 463 24.82 -21.19 3.92
CA SER A 463 25.30 -22.46 3.36
C SER A 463 24.45 -23.65 3.76
N ALA A 464 24.10 -23.77 5.05
CA ALA A 464 23.22 -24.81 5.57
C ALA A 464 21.83 -24.76 4.92
N GLY A 465 21.23 -23.57 4.81
CA GLY A 465 19.94 -23.38 4.16
C GLY A 465 19.95 -23.72 2.67
N ILE A 466 21.02 -23.36 1.95
CA ILE A 466 21.20 -23.69 0.53
C ILE A 466 21.31 -25.21 0.33
N VAL A 467 22.06 -25.91 1.19
CA VAL A 467 22.16 -27.38 1.16
C VAL A 467 20.79 -27.99 1.40
N HIS A 468 20.06 -27.51 2.42
CA HIS A 468 18.73 -28.00 2.75
C HIS A 468 17.73 -27.84 1.58
N ILE A 469 17.68 -26.67 0.94
CA ILE A 469 16.81 -26.46 -0.23
C ILE A 469 17.20 -27.43 -1.37
N ARG A 470 18.50 -27.63 -1.61
CA ARG A 470 18.97 -28.58 -2.65
C ARG A 470 18.50 -30.00 -2.37
N GLU A 471 18.58 -30.45 -1.12
CA GLU A 471 18.09 -31.76 -0.68
C GLU A 471 16.58 -31.92 -0.93
N ILE A 472 15.78 -30.92 -0.56
CA ILE A 472 14.33 -30.90 -0.83
C ILE A 472 14.04 -31.00 -2.34
N LEU A 473 14.79 -30.25 -3.16
CA LEU A 473 14.62 -30.29 -4.62
C LEU A 473 14.97 -31.67 -5.20
N GLU A 474 16.02 -32.33 -4.70
CA GLU A 474 16.39 -33.69 -5.09
C GLU A 474 15.36 -34.73 -4.64
N GLU A 475 14.84 -34.63 -3.41
CA GLU A 475 13.77 -35.49 -2.92
C GLU A 475 12.51 -35.33 -3.80
N SER A 476 12.17 -34.09 -4.14
CA SER A 476 11.04 -33.77 -5.01
C SER A 476 11.21 -34.35 -6.41
N ARG A 477 12.42 -34.29 -6.99
CA ARG A 477 12.79 -34.99 -8.24
C ARG A 477 12.58 -36.50 -8.13
N GLY A 478 13.01 -37.10 -7.03
CA GLY A 478 12.81 -38.52 -6.75
C GLY A 478 11.33 -38.91 -6.64
N ARG A 479 10.52 -38.09 -5.98
CA ARG A 479 9.08 -38.28 -5.83
C ARG A 479 8.34 -38.18 -7.17
N ARG A 480 8.65 -37.15 -7.96
CA ARG A 480 8.14 -37.01 -9.33
C ARG A 480 8.43 -38.25 -10.18
N ARG A 481 9.68 -38.70 -10.23
CA ARG A 481 10.07 -39.90 -11.01
C ARG A 481 9.26 -41.14 -10.61
N ARG A 482 9.04 -41.35 -9.31
CA ARG A 482 8.21 -42.47 -8.82
C ARG A 482 6.75 -42.36 -9.30
N CYS A 483 6.15 -41.17 -9.21
CA CYS A 483 4.81 -40.95 -9.73
C CYS A 483 4.73 -41.18 -11.25
N GLN A 484 5.71 -40.69 -12.01
CA GLN A 484 5.75 -40.88 -13.46
C GLN A 484 5.87 -42.36 -13.84
N ASN A 485 6.77 -43.10 -13.20
CA ASN A 485 6.93 -44.54 -13.46
C ASN A 485 5.62 -45.32 -13.18
N LEU A 486 4.92 -44.99 -12.10
CA LEU A 486 3.62 -45.59 -11.78
C LEU A 486 2.53 -45.17 -12.77
N ALA A 487 2.54 -43.92 -13.22
CA ALA A 487 1.64 -43.43 -14.26
C ALA A 487 1.89 -44.15 -15.61
N ASP A 488 3.14 -44.45 -15.96
CA ASP A 488 3.48 -45.18 -17.18
C ASP A 488 2.94 -46.62 -17.13
N VAL A 489 3.05 -47.29 -15.98
CA VAL A 489 2.45 -48.62 -15.75
C VAL A 489 0.92 -48.55 -15.87
N ARG A 490 0.30 -47.52 -15.28
CA ARG A 490 -1.14 -47.30 -15.35
C ARG A 490 -1.61 -47.00 -16.78
N ARG A 491 -0.85 -46.18 -17.53
CA ARG A 491 -1.10 -45.85 -18.94
C ARG A 491 -1.04 -47.10 -19.82
N LEU A 492 -0.04 -47.96 -19.62
CA LEU A 492 0.05 -49.24 -20.32
C LEU A 492 -1.18 -50.13 -20.02
N LYS A 493 -1.58 -50.22 -18.75
CA LYS A 493 -2.75 -51.02 -18.35
C LYS A 493 -4.05 -50.48 -18.99
N ILE A 494 -4.25 -49.17 -18.98
CA ILE A 494 -5.42 -48.54 -19.62
C ILE A 494 -5.39 -48.75 -21.14
N HIS A 495 -4.22 -48.65 -21.77
CA HIS A 495 -4.07 -48.92 -23.20
C HIS A 495 -4.43 -50.37 -23.56
N GLN A 496 -3.99 -51.34 -22.75
CA GLN A 496 -4.37 -52.74 -22.92
C GLN A 496 -5.87 -52.97 -22.74
N LEU A 497 -6.52 -52.26 -21.81
CA LEU A 497 -7.98 -52.30 -21.63
C LEU A 497 -8.72 -51.72 -22.85
N LEU A 498 -8.26 -50.59 -23.38
CA LEU A 498 -8.82 -50.01 -24.60
C LEU A 498 -8.72 -50.99 -25.78
N GLN A 499 -7.53 -51.55 -26.01
CA GLN A 499 -7.34 -52.57 -27.04
C GLN A 499 -8.26 -53.78 -26.83
N LEU A 500 -8.39 -54.25 -25.58
CA LEU A 500 -9.26 -55.37 -25.26
C LEU A 500 -10.71 -55.08 -25.66
N TYR A 501 -11.27 -53.96 -25.21
CA TYR A 501 -12.66 -53.62 -25.47
C TYR A 501 -12.91 -53.35 -26.96
N THR A 502 -11.98 -52.70 -27.66
CA THR A 502 -12.06 -52.54 -29.13
C THR A 502 -12.05 -53.89 -29.85
N CYS A 503 -11.15 -54.81 -29.49
CA CYS A 503 -11.13 -56.14 -30.12
C CYS A 503 -12.38 -56.98 -29.80
N GLU A 504 -13.02 -56.77 -28.65
CA GLU A 504 -14.29 -57.42 -28.32
C GLU A 504 -15.45 -56.89 -29.16
N GLU A 505 -15.56 -55.57 -29.35
CA GLU A 505 -16.53 -54.95 -30.24
C GLU A 505 -16.31 -55.36 -31.69
N ASP A 506 -15.07 -55.27 -32.20
CA ASP A 506 -14.72 -55.69 -33.56
C ASP A 506 -14.94 -57.18 -33.79
N GLY A 507 -14.68 -58.01 -32.78
CA GLY A 507 -14.92 -59.44 -32.85
C GLY A 507 -16.42 -59.75 -32.91
N GLN A 508 -17.23 -59.01 -32.15
CA GLN A 508 -18.70 -59.11 -32.22
C GLN A 508 -19.22 -58.62 -33.57
N GLN A 509 -18.61 -57.59 -34.16
CA GLN A 509 -18.92 -57.13 -35.50
C GLN A 509 -18.56 -58.16 -36.59
N ALA A 510 -17.43 -58.85 -36.45
CA ALA A 510 -17.07 -59.94 -37.35
C ALA A 510 -18.07 -61.10 -37.32
N VAL A 511 -18.65 -61.40 -36.15
CA VAL A 511 -19.76 -62.36 -36.04
C VAL A 511 -20.97 -61.88 -36.84
N LEU A 512 -21.40 -60.63 -36.64
CA LEU A 512 -22.55 -60.05 -37.36
C LEU A 512 -22.34 -60.06 -38.88
N TRP A 513 -21.15 -59.69 -39.37
CA TRP A 513 -20.85 -59.75 -40.80
C TRP A 513 -20.92 -61.18 -41.36
N ILE A 514 -20.51 -62.20 -40.62
CA ILE A 514 -20.67 -63.59 -41.07
C ILE A 514 -22.15 -64.00 -41.05
N GLU A 515 -22.93 -63.54 -40.07
CA GLU A 515 -24.39 -63.72 -40.05
C GLU A 515 -25.05 -63.12 -41.29
N GLU A 516 -24.71 -61.87 -41.64
CA GLU A 516 -25.20 -61.20 -42.86
C GLU A 516 -24.78 -61.93 -44.15
N LEU A 517 -23.54 -62.42 -44.21
CA LEU A 517 -23.05 -63.21 -45.35
C LEU A 517 -23.75 -64.57 -45.44
N TYR A 518 -24.05 -65.18 -44.30
CA TYR A 518 -24.85 -66.41 -44.22
C TYR A 518 -26.28 -66.17 -44.69
N GLU A 519 -26.93 -65.10 -44.25
CA GLU A 519 -28.26 -64.72 -44.72
C GLU A 519 -28.26 -64.45 -46.22
N THR A 520 -27.24 -63.75 -46.73
CA THR A 520 -27.05 -63.51 -48.17
C THR A 520 -26.90 -64.82 -48.95
N LEU A 521 -26.18 -65.81 -48.40
CA LEU A 521 -26.00 -67.12 -49.03
C LEU A 521 -27.31 -67.93 -49.05
N VAL A 522 -28.09 -67.87 -47.98
CA VAL A 522 -29.34 -68.61 -47.85
C VAL A 522 -30.46 -67.96 -48.70
N ASN A 523 -30.57 -66.63 -48.63
CA ASN A 523 -31.67 -65.86 -49.24
C ASN A 523 -31.38 -65.35 -50.66
N GLY A 524 -30.12 -65.06 -50.99
CA GLY A 524 -29.74 -64.33 -52.20
C GLY A 524 -29.72 -65.15 -53.50
N TYR A 525 -29.94 -66.46 -53.43
CA TYR A 525 -29.87 -67.37 -54.58
C TYR A 525 -31.20 -68.11 -54.75
N ASP A 526 -32.12 -67.50 -55.50
CA ASP A 526 -33.43 -68.06 -55.82
C ASP A 526 -33.28 -69.38 -56.59
N GLU A 527 -33.91 -70.43 -56.10
CA GLU A 527 -33.50 -71.81 -56.30
C GLU A 527 -34.03 -72.47 -57.60
N THR A 528 -34.17 -71.69 -58.68
CA THR A 528 -34.63 -72.16 -59.99
C THR A 528 -33.54 -72.87 -60.80
N LEU A 529 -33.92 -73.67 -61.81
CA LEU A 529 -32.94 -74.18 -62.78
C LEU A 529 -32.38 -73.01 -63.59
N TYR A 530 -31.13 -72.68 -63.31
CA TYR A 530 -30.38 -71.64 -63.99
C TYR A 530 -30.06 -72.03 -65.44
N ASP A 531 -30.12 -71.08 -66.36
CA ASP A 531 -29.44 -71.25 -67.65
C ASP A 531 -27.90 -71.33 -67.44
N PHE A 532 -27.14 -71.74 -68.45
CA PHE A 532 -25.67 -71.87 -68.34
C PHE A 532 -24.97 -70.58 -67.90
N LYS A 533 -25.47 -69.41 -68.32
CA LYS A 533 -24.89 -68.11 -68.00
C LYS A 533 -25.20 -67.71 -66.55
N GLN A 534 -26.42 -67.96 -66.10
CA GLN A 534 -26.86 -67.76 -64.73
C GLN A 534 -26.12 -68.71 -63.78
N LEU A 535 -25.95 -69.98 -64.15
CA LEU A 535 -25.20 -70.95 -63.34
C LEU A 535 -23.74 -70.51 -63.13
N TYR A 536 -23.09 -70.07 -64.21
CA TYR A 536 -21.71 -69.53 -64.14
C TYR A 536 -21.64 -68.31 -63.22
N LEU A 537 -22.56 -67.34 -63.36
CA LEU A 537 -22.62 -66.16 -62.52
C LEU A 537 -22.84 -66.51 -61.04
N MET A 538 -23.71 -67.49 -60.75
CA MET A 538 -23.96 -67.93 -59.37
C MET A 538 -22.75 -68.63 -58.75
N GLN A 539 -22.00 -69.42 -59.53
CA GLN A 539 -20.74 -70.02 -59.08
C GLN A 539 -19.69 -68.94 -58.77
N GLU A 540 -19.54 -67.94 -59.63
CA GLU A 540 -18.59 -66.84 -59.43
C GLU A 540 -18.95 -66.02 -58.18
N ASN A 541 -20.22 -65.66 -58.01
CA ASN A 541 -20.71 -64.92 -56.85
C ASN A 541 -20.53 -65.71 -55.55
N ARG A 542 -20.78 -67.02 -55.55
CA ARG A 542 -20.53 -67.91 -54.42
C ARG A 542 -19.04 -67.91 -54.02
N ILE A 543 -18.13 -68.04 -54.99
CA ILE A 543 -16.68 -68.05 -54.73
C ILE A 543 -16.24 -66.72 -54.12
N LYS A 544 -16.75 -65.59 -54.63
CA LYS A 544 -16.50 -64.25 -54.06
C LYS A 544 -17.02 -64.16 -52.62
N LEU A 545 -18.26 -64.61 -52.38
CA LEU A 545 -18.86 -64.62 -51.05
C LEU A 545 -18.06 -65.47 -50.06
N GLU A 546 -17.65 -66.67 -50.46
CA GLU A 546 -16.79 -67.55 -49.67
C GLU A 546 -15.47 -66.86 -49.32
N LYS A 547 -14.81 -66.23 -50.30
CA LYS A 547 -13.53 -65.54 -50.08
C LYS A 547 -13.68 -64.42 -49.06
N THR A 548 -14.74 -63.61 -49.16
CA THR A 548 -15.06 -62.55 -48.20
C THR A 548 -15.33 -63.15 -46.81
N ALA A 549 -16.24 -64.12 -46.70
CA ALA A 549 -16.59 -64.74 -45.44
C ALA A 549 -15.39 -65.40 -44.74
N ARG A 550 -14.55 -66.11 -45.50
CA ARG A 550 -13.31 -66.74 -44.99
C ARG A 550 -12.31 -65.71 -44.49
N SER A 551 -12.21 -64.56 -45.14
CA SER A 551 -11.33 -63.47 -44.72
C SER A 551 -11.85 -62.82 -43.44
N THR A 552 -13.15 -62.54 -43.37
CA THR A 552 -13.83 -62.00 -42.16
C THR A 552 -13.71 -62.96 -40.98
N TYR A 553 -13.90 -64.26 -41.20
CA TYR A 553 -13.72 -65.28 -40.16
C TYR A 553 -12.28 -65.33 -39.64
N LYS A 554 -11.28 -65.32 -40.54
CA LYS A 554 -9.87 -65.28 -40.13
C LYS A 554 -9.56 -64.03 -39.31
N TYR A 555 -10.10 -62.88 -39.69
CA TYR A 555 -9.99 -61.64 -38.94
C TYR A 555 -10.61 -61.75 -37.54
N GLY A 556 -11.87 -62.18 -37.45
CA GLY A 556 -12.55 -62.42 -36.16
C GLY A 556 -11.81 -63.42 -35.27
N LYS A 557 -11.16 -64.43 -35.85
CA LYS A 557 -10.32 -65.39 -35.12
C LYS A 557 -9.08 -64.77 -34.52
N GLN A 558 -8.40 -63.91 -35.28
CA GLN A 558 -7.25 -63.16 -34.77
C GLN A 558 -7.66 -62.24 -33.62
N LEU A 559 -8.80 -61.54 -33.75
CA LEU A 559 -9.35 -60.72 -32.67
C LEU A 559 -9.64 -61.54 -31.41
N CYS A 560 -10.32 -62.68 -31.54
CA CYS A 560 -10.60 -63.56 -30.40
C CYS A 560 -9.32 -64.05 -29.69
N GLN A 561 -8.25 -64.32 -30.44
CA GLN A 561 -6.96 -64.68 -29.87
C GLN A 561 -6.35 -63.51 -29.09
N VAL A 562 -6.36 -62.30 -29.65
CA VAL A 562 -5.89 -61.08 -28.98
C VAL A 562 -6.68 -60.83 -27.69
N VAL A 563 -8.01 -60.92 -27.74
CA VAL A 563 -8.90 -60.79 -26.57
C VAL A 563 -8.51 -61.77 -25.44
N LEU A 564 -8.24 -63.03 -25.77
CA LEU A 564 -7.83 -64.04 -24.78
C LEU A 564 -6.46 -63.72 -24.17
N VAL A 565 -5.50 -63.27 -24.97
CA VAL A 565 -4.16 -62.87 -24.51
C VAL A 565 -4.26 -61.65 -23.59
N LEU A 566 -5.01 -60.62 -24.00
CA LEU A 566 -5.20 -59.39 -23.23
C LEU A 566 -5.93 -59.64 -21.91
N ARG A 567 -7.01 -60.45 -21.92
CA ARG A 567 -7.69 -60.83 -20.66
C ARG A 567 -6.77 -61.56 -19.70
N ARG A 568 -5.90 -62.46 -20.19
CA ARG A 568 -4.91 -63.15 -19.36
C ARG A 568 -3.84 -62.19 -18.81
N SER A 569 -3.29 -61.32 -19.64
CA SER A 569 -2.25 -60.36 -19.21
C SER A 569 -2.78 -59.37 -18.17
N LEU A 570 -4.03 -58.92 -18.34
CA LEU A 570 -4.74 -58.05 -17.41
C LEU A 570 -5.28 -58.75 -16.17
N ARG A 571 -5.14 -60.08 -16.08
CA ARG A 571 -5.69 -60.94 -15.01
C ARG A 571 -7.22 -60.79 -14.85
N MET A 572 -7.92 -60.68 -15.97
CA MET A 572 -9.38 -60.60 -16.06
C MET A 572 -9.98 -61.97 -16.40
N GLU A 573 -11.28 -62.12 -16.15
CA GLU A 573 -12.01 -63.33 -16.53
C GLU A 573 -11.95 -63.57 -18.05
N VAL A 574 -11.58 -64.78 -18.45
CA VAL A 574 -11.44 -65.17 -19.87
C VAL A 574 -12.75 -65.62 -20.52
N GLN A 575 -13.81 -65.86 -19.73
CA GLN A 575 -15.08 -66.41 -20.20
C GLN A 575 -15.77 -65.57 -21.29
N PRO A 576 -15.82 -64.23 -21.22
CA PRO A 576 -16.41 -63.43 -22.30
C PRO A 576 -15.74 -63.65 -23.66
N GLY A 577 -14.40 -63.66 -23.69
CA GLY A 577 -13.63 -63.92 -24.92
C GLY A 577 -13.85 -65.34 -25.48
N LEU A 578 -13.97 -66.35 -24.61
CA LEU A 578 -14.30 -67.72 -25.04
C LEU A 578 -15.71 -67.82 -25.64
N LYS A 579 -16.71 -67.15 -25.03
CA LYS A 579 -18.07 -67.10 -25.56
C LYS A 579 -18.13 -66.42 -26.92
N LEU A 580 -17.40 -65.32 -27.10
CA LEU A 580 -17.30 -64.63 -28.40
C LEU A 580 -16.72 -65.56 -29.48
N ASN A 581 -15.63 -66.26 -29.17
CA ASN A 581 -15.02 -67.23 -30.08
C ASN A 581 -15.96 -68.41 -30.41
N GLN A 582 -16.75 -68.88 -29.45
CA GLN A 582 -17.76 -69.93 -29.68
C GLN A 582 -18.87 -69.45 -30.61
N LYS A 583 -19.36 -68.21 -30.46
CA LYS A 583 -20.34 -67.62 -31.37
C LYS A 583 -19.79 -67.56 -32.80
N LEU A 584 -18.55 -67.08 -32.95
CA LEU A 584 -17.87 -67.00 -34.24
C LEU A 584 -17.73 -68.37 -34.91
N GLU A 585 -17.27 -69.39 -34.18
CA GLU A 585 -17.17 -70.77 -34.67
C GLU A 585 -18.54 -71.34 -35.05
N SER A 586 -19.56 -71.09 -34.23
CA SER A 586 -20.91 -71.55 -34.49
C SER A 586 -21.48 -70.96 -35.79
N ILE A 587 -21.38 -69.65 -36.00
CA ILE A 587 -21.89 -69.05 -37.25
C ILE A 587 -21.05 -69.45 -38.46
N TRP A 588 -19.73 -69.56 -38.31
CA TRP A 588 -18.86 -70.03 -39.36
C TRP A 588 -19.19 -71.47 -39.78
N GLY A 589 -19.46 -72.36 -38.82
CA GLY A 589 -19.92 -73.72 -39.09
C GLY A 589 -21.24 -73.76 -39.87
N LYS A 590 -22.22 -72.92 -39.50
CA LYS A 590 -23.48 -72.77 -40.26
C LYS A 590 -23.24 -72.27 -41.67
N PHE A 591 -22.36 -71.27 -41.83
CA PHE A 591 -21.97 -70.74 -43.14
C PHE A 591 -21.33 -71.81 -44.01
N CYS A 592 -20.33 -72.56 -43.51
CA CYS A 592 -19.68 -73.64 -44.25
C CYS A 592 -20.65 -74.75 -44.65
N PHE A 593 -21.58 -75.13 -43.77
CA PHE A 593 -22.60 -76.13 -44.08
C PHE A 593 -23.50 -75.67 -45.23
N ALA A 594 -24.07 -74.46 -45.12
CA ALA A 594 -24.90 -73.87 -46.17
C ALA A 594 -24.13 -73.69 -47.48
N LEU A 595 -22.85 -73.33 -47.40
CA LEU A 595 -21.99 -73.16 -48.58
C LEU A 595 -21.76 -74.49 -49.30
N ASN A 596 -21.47 -75.55 -48.57
CA ASN A 596 -21.29 -76.89 -49.12
C ASN A 596 -22.61 -77.44 -49.72
N GLU A 597 -23.73 -77.26 -49.02
CA GLU A 597 -25.06 -77.63 -49.56
C GLU A 597 -25.32 -76.90 -50.89
N LYS A 598 -25.07 -75.59 -50.95
CA LYS A 598 -25.22 -74.81 -52.18
C LYS A 598 -24.23 -75.24 -53.27
N GLU A 599 -22.98 -75.57 -52.93
CA GLU A 599 -21.97 -76.07 -53.87
C GLU A 599 -22.37 -77.41 -54.48
N THR A 600 -22.78 -78.38 -53.65
CA THR A 600 -23.27 -79.68 -54.14
C THR A 600 -24.46 -79.50 -55.08
N LYS A 601 -25.41 -78.63 -54.71
CA LYS A 601 -26.59 -78.35 -55.53
C LYS A 601 -26.24 -77.72 -56.88
N LEU A 602 -25.40 -76.68 -56.89
CA LEU A 602 -24.93 -76.06 -58.14
C LEU A 602 -24.09 -77.05 -58.98
N GLY A 603 -23.37 -77.96 -58.35
CA GLY A 603 -22.63 -79.05 -59.01
C GLY A 603 -23.55 -80.05 -59.70
N ILE A 604 -24.60 -80.52 -59.02
CA ILE A 604 -25.60 -81.43 -59.60
C ILE A 604 -26.35 -80.74 -60.75
N ILE A 605 -26.77 -79.48 -60.57
CA ILE A 605 -27.39 -78.68 -61.64
C ILE A 605 -26.43 -78.53 -62.83
N GLY A 606 -25.16 -78.21 -62.58
CA GLY A 606 -24.14 -78.12 -63.63
C GLY A 606 -23.91 -79.43 -64.37
N ALA A 607 -23.85 -80.56 -63.66
CA ALA A 607 -23.74 -81.88 -64.26
C ALA A 607 -24.97 -82.20 -65.13
N PHE A 608 -26.17 -81.93 -64.64
CA PHE A 608 -27.42 -82.09 -65.40
C PHE A 608 -27.39 -81.30 -66.72
N HIS A 609 -27.06 -80.02 -66.66
CA HIS A 609 -26.99 -79.17 -67.85
C HIS A 609 -25.88 -79.60 -68.82
N SER A 610 -24.69 -79.94 -68.32
CA SER A 610 -23.58 -80.42 -69.15
C SER A 610 -23.91 -81.75 -69.84
N THR A 611 -24.49 -82.71 -69.12
CA THR A 611 -24.87 -84.01 -69.69
C THR A 611 -26.01 -83.86 -70.68
N ILE A 612 -27.03 -83.01 -70.41
CA ILE A 612 -28.08 -82.71 -71.39
C ILE A 612 -27.49 -82.14 -72.67
N GLN A 613 -26.58 -81.17 -72.56
CA GLN A 613 -25.97 -80.55 -73.72
C GLN A 613 -25.18 -81.59 -74.53
N LYS A 614 -24.28 -82.34 -73.88
CA LYS A 614 -23.48 -83.39 -74.52
C LYS A 614 -24.35 -84.46 -75.20
N VAL A 615 -25.35 -84.97 -74.49
CA VAL A 615 -26.27 -86.00 -75.02
C VAL A 615 -27.09 -85.44 -76.18
N SER A 616 -27.59 -84.20 -76.07
CA SER A 616 -28.33 -83.54 -77.14
C SER A 616 -27.48 -83.36 -78.39
N GLU A 617 -26.27 -82.81 -78.26
CA GLU A 617 -25.33 -82.58 -79.37
C GLU A 617 -24.96 -83.90 -80.05
N ARG A 618 -24.59 -84.92 -79.26
CA ARG A 618 -24.25 -86.26 -79.79
C ARG A 618 -25.45 -86.94 -80.48
N LEU A 619 -26.67 -86.79 -79.93
CA LEU A 619 -27.89 -87.30 -80.58
C LEU A 619 -28.19 -86.55 -81.88
N ASP A 620 -28.05 -85.23 -81.91
CA ASP A 620 -28.25 -84.43 -83.10
C ASP A 620 -27.23 -84.79 -84.20
N GLU A 621 -25.95 -84.97 -83.84
CA GLU A 621 -24.89 -85.43 -84.75
C GLU A 621 -25.16 -86.85 -85.29
N LEU A 622 -25.62 -87.79 -84.46
CA LEU A 622 -26.00 -89.13 -84.90
C LEU A 622 -27.23 -89.11 -85.81
N VAL A 623 -28.24 -88.31 -85.48
CA VAL A 623 -29.44 -88.14 -86.32
C VAL A 623 -29.04 -87.56 -87.68
N LEU A 624 -28.18 -86.53 -87.72
CA LEU A 624 -27.67 -85.96 -88.96
C LEU A 624 -26.86 -86.97 -89.79
N ARG A 625 -25.98 -87.75 -89.14
CA ARG A 625 -25.23 -88.83 -89.81
C ARG A 625 -26.14 -89.89 -90.42
N LEU A 626 -27.25 -90.23 -89.75
CA LEU A 626 -28.23 -91.18 -90.26
C LEU A 626 -29.16 -90.58 -91.32
N ASP A 627 -29.56 -89.31 -91.23
CA ASP A 627 -30.44 -88.64 -92.19
C ASP A 627 -29.72 -88.31 -93.51
N GLY A 628 -28.39 -88.14 -93.50
CA GLY A 628 -27.60 -87.92 -94.72
C GLY A 628 -27.67 -89.08 -95.71
N GLU A 629 -27.82 -88.76 -97.01
CA GLU A 629 -27.86 -89.72 -98.13
C GLU A 629 -26.58 -90.60 -98.26
N ALA A 630 -25.53 -90.30 -97.49
CA ALA A 630 -24.26 -91.03 -97.49
C ALA A 630 -24.24 -92.30 -96.61
N PHE A 631 -25.19 -92.49 -95.69
CA PHE A 631 -25.18 -93.65 -94.79
C PHE A 631 -25.54 -94.97 -95.51
N GLU A 632 -26.27 -94.89 -96.63
CA GLU A 632 -26.70 -96.08 -97.40
C GLU A 632 -25.61 -96.65 -98.32
N LYS A 633 -24.46 -95.98 -98.50
CA LYS A 633 -23.45 -96.41 -99.48
C LYS A 633 -22.11 -96.92 -98.94
N ARG A 634 -21.88 -96.98 -97.61
CA ARG A 634 -20.72 -97.67 -97.02
C ARG A 634 -21.06 -98.31 -95.66
N LEU A 635 -21.55 -99.54 -95.71
CA LEU A 635 -21.48 -100.47 -94.58
C LEU A 635 -20.12 -101.17 -94.62
N GLU A 636 -19.12 -100.56 -93.99
CA GLU A 636 -17.90 -101.26 -93.56
C GLU A 636 -18.15 -101.75 -92.13
N GLU A 637 -17.83 -103.01 -91.80
CA GLU A 637 -18.11 -103.61 -90.47
C GLU A 637 -17.55 -102.77 -89.30
N THR A 638 -16.43 -102.09 -89.52
CA THR A 638 -15.78 -101.16 -88.58
C THR A 638 -16.59 -99.89 -88.26
N SER A 639 -17.38 -99.36 -89.21
CA SER A 639 -18.21 -98.15 -88.98
C SER A 639 -19.50 -98.48 -88.24
N LEU A 640 -20.02 -99.70 -88.42
CA LEU A 640 -21.21 -100.20 -87.75
C LEU A 640 -20.93 -100.59 -86.29
N GLN A 641 -19.75 -101.19 -86.03
CA GLN A 641 -19.26 -101.43 -84.66
C GLN A 641 -19.04 -100.10 -83.91
N SER A 642 -18.37 -99.13 -84.55
CA SER A 642 -18.19 -97.78 -83.99
C SER A 642 -19.51 -97.08 -83.65
N PHE A 643 -20.50 -97.15 -84.55
CA PHE A 643 -21.84 -96.60 -84.32
C PHE A 643 -22.58 -97.28 -83.16
N THR A 644 -22.47 -98.60 -83.04
CA THR A 644 -23.12 -99.35 -81.96
C THR A 644 -22.45 -99.10 -80.60
N ASP A 645 -21.13 -98.94 -80.58
CA ASP A 645 -20.39 -98.55 -79.38
C ASP A 645 -20.71 -97.10 -78.96
N GLU A 646 -20.80 -96.17 -79.90
CA GLU A 646 -21.20 -94.77 -79.64
C GLU A 646 -22.66 -94.68 -79.15
N LYS A 647 -23.58 -95.46 -79.74
CA LYS A 647 -24.95 -95.59 -79.27
C LYS A 647 -25.03 -96.17 -77.86
N ARG A 648 -24.24 -97.21 -77.55
CA ARG A 648 -24.17 -97.80 -76.21
C ARG A 648 -23.64 -96.76 -75.21
N SER A 649 -22.64 -95.98 -75.59
CA SER A 649 -22.14 -94.85 -74.79
C SER A 649 -23.21 -93.79 -74.55
N ILE A 650 -23.96 -93.35 -75.56
CA ILE A 650 -25.05 -92.36 -75.37
C ILE A 650 -26.19 -92.94 -74.52
N ALA A 651 -26.50 -94.23 -74.67
CA ALA A 651 -27.48 -94.89 -73.81
C ALA A 651 -27.02 -94.89 -72.33
N ASN A 652 -25.72 -95.07 -72.07
CA ASN A 652 -25.15 -94.92 -70.74
C ASN A 652 -25.23 -93.47 -70.25
N ASP A 653 -24.88 -92.48 -71.07
CA ASP A 653 -24.99 -91.05 -70.71
C ASP A 653 -26.45 -90.63 -70.44
N ILE A 654 -27.42 -91.16 -71.19
CA ILE A 654 -28.86 -90.96 -70.96
C ILE A 654 -29.29 -91.61 -69.63
N HIS A 655 -28.72 -92.78 -69.30
CA HIS A 655 -28.97 -93.44 -68.02
C HIS A 655 -28.41 -92.61 -66.86
N GLU A 656 -27.17 -92.10 -66.97
CA GLU A 656 -26.57 -91.17 -66.01
C GLU A 656 -27.38 -89.88 -65.89
N LEU A 657 -27.83 -89.30 -67.01
CA LEU A 657 -28.69 -88.12 -67.00
C LEU A 657 -30.01 -88.39 -66.26
N LYS A 658 -30.60 -89.58 -66.44
CA LYS A 658 -31.80 -89.98 -65.72
C LYS A 658 -31.54 -90.07 -64.22
N GLN A 659 -30.43 -90.67 -63.81
CA GLN A 659 -30.04 -90.74 -62.40
C GLN A 659 -29.87 -89.34 -61.79
N ILE A 660 -29.18 -88.43 -62.49
CA ILE A 660 -29.00 -87.03 -62.05
C ILE A 660 -30.36 -86.31 -61.96
N SER A 661 -31.22 -86.50 -62.96
CA SER A 661 -32.58 -85.95 -62.99
C SER A 661 -33.43 -86.45 -61.81
N ASP A 662 -33.38 -87.75 -61.51
CA ASP A 662 -34.12 -88.36 -60.40
C ASP A 662 -33.65 -87.81 -59.05
N ILE A 663 -32.33 -87.59 -58.88
CA ILE A 663 -31.75 -86.94 -57.69
C ILE A 663 -32.28 -85.50 -57.53
N LEU A 664 -32.25 -84.69 -58.59
CA LEU A 664 -32.76 -83.32 -58.58
C LEU A 664 -34.26 -83.26 -58.27
N ILE A 665 -35.05 -84.16 -58.88
CA ILE A 665 -36.49 -84.26 -58.65
C ILE A 665 -36.77 -84.65 -57.19
N GLN A 666 -36.03 -85.61 -56.64
CA GLN A 666 -36.16 -86.01 -55.25
C GLN A 666 -35.81 -84.88 -54.27
N GLU A 667 -34.75 -84.12 -54.55
CA GLU A 667 -34.34 -82.98 -53.73
C GLU A 667 -35.40 -81.85 -53.76
N LEU A 668 -35.96 -81.55 -54.94
CA LEU A 668 -37.04 -80.58 -55.12
C LEU A 668 -38.33 -81.00 -54.40
N ASN A 669 -38.72 -82.28 -54.51
CA ASN A 669 -39.90 -82.82 -53.82
C ASN A 669 -39.75 -82.80 -52.29
N ASN A 670 -38.55 -83.08 -51.79
CA ASN A 670 -38.24 -82.96 -50.36
C ASN A 670 -38.36 -81.51 -49.86
N LYS A 671 -38.01 -80.51 -50.70
CA LYS A 671 -38.16 -79.09 -50.37
C LYS A 671 -39.62 -78.62 -50.41
N ILE A 672 -40.39 -79.05 -51.40
CA ILE A 672 -41.83 -78.77 -51.50
C ILE A 672 -42.56 -79.34 -50.26
N SER A 673 -42.23 -80.57 -49.85
CA SER A 673 -42.84 -81.21 -48.67
C SER A 673 -42.52 -80.51 -47.34
N ARG A 674 -41.45 -79.71 -47.29
CA ARG A 674 -40.98 -79.00 -46.07
C ARG A 674 -41.41 -77.52 -46.03
N SER A 675 -41.90 -76.95 -47.13
CA SER A 675 -42.24 -75.52 -47.25
C SER A 675 -43.75 -75.30 -47.35
N ARG A 676 -44.26 -74.20 -46.79
CA ARG A 676 -45.67 -73.75 -46.91
C ARG A 676 -45.78 -72.32 -47.50
N SER A 677 -44.86 -71.93 -48.40
CA SER A 677 -44.79 -70.56 -48.94
C SER A 677 -44.83 -70.49 -50.47
N ASN A 678 -45.06 -69.27 -51.01
CA ASN A 678 -45.10 -68.89 -52.44
C ASN A 678 -43.90 -69.37 -53.31
N THR A 679 -42.87 -69.95 -52.71
CA THR A 679 -41.77 -70.63 -53.43
C THR A 679 -42.23 -71.90 -54.14
N GLU A 680 -43.37 -72.49 -53.77
CA GLU A 680 -43.95 -73.70 -54.38
C GLU A 680 -44.10 -73.59 -55.91
N ILE A 681 -44.49 -72.42 -56.42
CA ILE A 681 -44.67 -72.18 -57.86
C ILE A 681 -43.33 -72.23 -58.62
N SER A 682 -42.26 -71.74 -58.00
CA SER A 682 -40.91 -71.74 -58.57
C SER A 682 -40.37 -73.16 -58.71
N TRP A 683 -40.61 -73.98 -57.69
CA TRP A 683 -40.20 -75.39 -57.65
C TRP A 683 -40.96 -76.27 -58.63
N VAL A 684 -42.26 -76.05 -58.77
CA VAL A 684 -43.07 -76.75 -59.77
C VAL A 684 -42.63 -76.41 -61.19
N ARG A 685 -42.25 -75.15 -61.46
CA ARG A 685 -41.65 -74.76 -62.75
C ARG A 685 -40.31 -75.44 -63.00
N ALA A 686 -39.44 -75.50 -61.99
CA ALA A 686 -38.15 -76.20 -62.06
C ALA A 686 -38.32 -77.70 -62.36
N LEU A 687 -39.26 -78.38 -61.69
CA LEU A 687 -39.60 -79.78 -61.95
C LEU A 687 -40.10 -79.98 -63.39
N ASN A 688 -41.00 -79.12 -63.85
CA ASN A 688 -41.52 -79.17 -65.22
C ASN A 688 -40.41 -78.95 -66.27
N GLU A 689 -39.46 -78.07 -65.98
CA GLU A 689 -38.33 -77.78 -66.88
C GLU A 689 -37.34 -78.95 -66.96
N ILE A 690 -37.02 -79.60 -65.83
CA ILE A 690 -36.24 -80.86 -65.81
C ILE A 690 -36.93 -81.90 -66.69
N GLN A 691 -38.22 -82.13 -66.45
CA GLN A 691 -39.00 -83.12 -67.18
C GLN A 691 -39.07 -82.79 -68.68
N ARG A 692 -39.27 -81.51 -69.02
CA ARG A 692 -39.32 -81.04 -70.41
C ARG A 692 -38.01 -81.32 -71.14
N LYS A 693 -36.86 -81.01 -70.53
CA LYS A 693 -35.55 -81.26 -71.14
C LYS A 693 -35.26 -82.75 -71.28
N PHE A 694 -35.65 -83.55 -70.28
CA PHE A 694 -35.51 -85.01 -70.36
C PHE A 694 -36.40 -85.61 -71.47
N ASP A 695 -37.64 -85.14 -71.59
CA ASP A 695 -38.56 -85.54 -72.66
C ASP A 695 -38.03 -85.13 -74.05
N GLU A 696 -37.35 -83.99 -74.16
CA GLU A 696 -36.70 -83.55 -75.39
C GLU A 696 -35.59 -84.52 -75.83
N ILE A 697 -34.72 -84.94 -74.91
CA ILE A 697 -33.71 -85.98 -75.16
C ILE A 697 -34.38 -87.30 -75.57
N LYS A 698 -35.44 -87.72 -74.86
CA LYS A 698 -36.17 -88.95 -75.18
C LYS A 698 -36.84 -88.90 -76.54
N ARG A 699 -37.35 -87.73 -76.97
CA ARG A 699 -37.88 -87.52 -78.33
C ARG A 699 -36.78 -87.65 -79.38
N LYS A 700 -35.60 -87.06 -79.15
CA LYS A 700 -34.43 -87.20 -80.05
C LYS A 700 -33.97 -88.66 -80.15
N GLN A 701 -33.89 -89.36 -79.01
CA GLN A 701 -33.59 -90.80 -78.97
C GLN A 701 -34.63 -91.63 -79.75
N ASN A 702 -35.93 -91.38 -79.54
CA ASN A 702 -36.99 -92.06 -80.29
C ASN A 702 -36.95 -91.73 -81.79
N LYS A 703 -36.57 -90.50 -82.17
CA LYS A 703 -36.36 -90.11 -83.58
C LYS A 703 -35.21 -90.91 -84.20
N LEU A 704 -34.08 -91.02 -83.49
CA LEU A 704 -32.94 -91.85 -83.88
C LEU A 704 -33.36 -93.32 -84.08
N GLU A 705 -34.16 -93.89 -83.16
CA GLU A 705 -34.67 -95.26 -83.28
C GLU A 705 -35.65 -95.45 -84.44
N LYS A 706 -36.51 -94.45 -84.72
CA LYS A 706 -37.41 -94.48 -85.88
C LYS A 706 -36.64 -94.44 -87.19
N ILE A 707 -35.67 -93.54 -87.34
CA ILE A 707 -34.81 -93.46 -88.54
C ILE A 707 -34.08 -94.79 -88.74
N ARG A 708 -33.54 -95.36 -87.67
CA ARG A 708 -32.92 -96.69 -87.70
C ARG A 708 -33.85 -97.80 -88.20
N LYS A 709 -35.09 -97.86 -87.67
CA LYS A 709 -36.10 -98.86 -88.07
C LYS A 709 -36.51 -98.70 -89.53
N ILE A 710 -36.63 -97.47 -90.03
CA ILE A 710 -36.94 -97.18 -91.44
C ILE A 710 -35.80 -97.63 -92.36
N LYS A 711 -34.54 -97.41 -91.95
CA LYS A 711 -33.34 -97.77 -92.74
C LYS A 711 -32.89 -99.24 -92.60
N ASN A 712 -33.66 -100.09 -91.90
CA ASN A 712 -33.38 -101.54 -91.73
C ASN A 712 -31.97 -101.89 -91.24
N ILE A 713 -31.36 -101.01 -90.43
CA ILE A 713 -29.99 -101.20 -89.91
C ILE A 713 -30.04 -102.20 -88.73
N ALA A 714 -29.89 -103.48 -89.03
CA ALA A 714 -29.81 -104.57 -88.06
C ALA A 714 -28.41 -104.63 -87.41
N ILE A 715 -28.36 -104.30 -86.10
CA ILE A 715 -27.43 -104.85 -85.09
C ILE A 715 -28.15 -104.98 -83.76
#